data_AF-B7G3X9-F1
#
_entry.id   AF-B7G3X9-F1
#
_cell.length_a   1.000
_cell.length_b   1.000
_cell.length_c   1.000
_cell.angle_alpha   90.00
_cell.angle_beta   90.00
_cell.angle_gamma   90.00
#
_symmetry.space_group_name_H-M   'P 1'
#
loop_
_entity.id
_entity.type
_entity.pdbx_description
1 polymer ?
#
loop_
_entity_poly.entity_id
_entity_poly.type
_entity_poly.pdbx_seq_one_letter_code
_entity_poly.pdbx_strand_id
1 'polypeptide(L)'
;MFADELQKNAAQQRAAENRQRRLKIKQQQAKASFASTSPTNAFKAKETSTATSVTITDASTLPVKTETNQTIPFSSGTSISAVTKASQERARRANQVREHQRAVQIQSRARGCITRDRMQRNIRADLVSKMYDLRSVRDLLSRSQNITTYIPPPATTTTLVRSLWFITSRRESQGHTSVPWGSRRVIVWNDRQDVILLSQVLQYAVTPGLQSPDENVNPFACWNSSEEGNYRMKFVMRIILVALVDPSVEPLVGNDVFDACQQCLKAVMAVPRSISSLQALSDCRVTVFRTSWDWLLPNQTEAGPRTRLTTTTTASQLHQPCAYFSSPLDMLSIWRHYLLFTVAGPKPIPPMLDLNRETCVSHLRKQRIGVWIRNVCDAVEQASDHDARGDFLMIRLVREIYTIPLLTWKVSNELLAYWVTSSGTKGCPFVSALRLFGDKGDGLLQNDGVENLFPFDDVPMTVCPATPTQCFLANVVQLGLLCPTLNGTDSLKLDFGAAVVFFNLITVLVQAIPLATFSSRDSAVVWVDGVNGHTIPIVLSKSDKDLKHEKDMLEVGSSSAASLAAKEARVDRNKSFWNSSKWARKLTKGMSSLLVGEDAKKRAAKNLKPSSLRNQSTVSRNLAEGVEGDCSDIGTIFSTNIVPRSDYTVTFLFCLCRCFSVVVARWGGAGNDDMLLSQNRESAKGEFPKACIRAEPFVVIILNALCFSTPFVQCAWGIMQSDRRIASQIHSIVEMDEGKSFIRCLDMQTGLTGISSGISDLDGAALLFMFAVVLSHTLIITDDVEIHDMDRPLPKHQLRRVIQLLKKLLYRACCIDSTSLSVHSNYFGVALISASSRAMRDLYDRSSRRPICVPKLWLLPNLLEKDLSKCNCHAEYVALLSTPVLRMCPFLVSFKRRLKLFERIVTTNRVEIQGEKCLTTVRAFNILF
;
A
#
# COMPACT_ATOMS: atom_id res chain seq x y z
N MET A 1 -35.47 -33.97 60.25
CA MET A 1 -35.30 -34.60 58.93
C MET A 1 -36.63 -34.95 58.25
N PHE A 2 -37.65 -35.50 58.92
CA PHE A 2 -38.96 -35.75 58.29
C PHE A 2 -39.82 -34.50 57.95
N ALA A 3 -39.54 -33.34 58.56
CA ALA A 3 -40.29 -32.10 58.27
C ALA A 3 -39.84 -31.36 56.99
N ASP A 4 -38.58 -31.50 56.58
CA ASP A 4 -38.03 -30.83 55.39
C ASP A 4 -38.40 -31.54 54.07
N GLU A 5 -38.69 -32.85 54.13
CA GLU A 5 -39.16 -33.62 52.97
C GLU A 5 -40.64 -33.34 52.65
N LEU A 6 -41.47 -33.13 53.68
CA LEU A 6 -42.88 -32.75 53.50
C LEU A 6 -43.03 -31.33 52.94
N GLN A 7 -42.15 -30.39 53.30
CA GLN A 7 -42.20 -29.02 52.76
C GLN A 7 -41.73 -28.92 51.30
N LYS A 8 -40.75 -29.74 50.88
CA LYS A 8 -40.29 -29.76 49.47
C LYS A 8 -41.36 -30.27 48.50
N ASN A 9 -42.17 -31.26 48.91
CA ASN A 9 -43.26 -31.78 48.08
C ASN A 9 -44.39 -30.76 47.89
N ALA A 10 -44.77 -30.02 48.95
CA ALA A 10 -45.82 -29.00 48.83
C ALA A 10 -45.41 -27.83 47.91
N ALA A 11 -44.13 -27.42 47.94
CA ALA A 11 -43.63 -26.36 47.07
C ALA A 11 -43.57 -26.79 45.59
N GLN A 12 -43.14 -28.02 45.31
CA GLN A 12 -43.13 -28.57 43.94
C GLN A 12 -44.55 -28.74 43.40
N GLN A 13 -45.50 -29.17 44.23
CA GLN A 13 -46.89 -29.33 43.84
C GLN A 13 -47.55 -27.99 43.50
N ARG A 14 -47.33 -26.93 44.30
CA ARG A 14 -47.79 -25.56 43.97
C ARG A 14 -47.14 -25.02 42.70
N ALA A 15 -45.87 -25.34 42.44
CA ALA A 15 -45.18 -24.93 41.21
C ALA A 15 -45.77 -25.64 39.98
N ALA A 16 -46.10 -26.93 40.08
CA ALA A 16 -46.75 -27.70 39.03
C ALA A 16 -48.18 -27.21 38.76
N GLU A 17 -48.97 -26.94 39.80
CA GLU A 17 -50.33 -26.43 39.68
C GLU A 17 -50.36 -25.05 39.01
N ASN A 18 -49.42 -24.16 39.37
CA ASN A 18 -49.29 -22.86 38.73
C ASN A 18 -48.88 -22.96 37.25
N ARG A 19 -48.06 -23.94 36.86
CA ARG A 19 -47.75 -24.21 35.44
C ARG A 19 -49.00 -24.66 34.68
N GLN A 20 -49.80 -25.55 35.26
CA GLN A 20 -51.05 -25.99 34.64
C GLN A 20 -52.08 -24.86 34.49
N ARG A 21 -52.22 -23.97 35.50
CA ARG A 21 -53.09 -22.78 35.39
C ARG A 21 -52.66 -21.86 34.24
N ARG A 22 -51.36 -21.62 34.09
CA ARG A 22 -50.82 -20.80 32.98
C ARG A 22 -51.08 -21.43 31.61
N LEU A 23 -50.99 -22.75 31.49
CA LEU A 23 -51.30 -23.46 30.25
C LEU A 23 -52.79 -23.38 29.91
N LYS A 24 -53.68 -23.54 30.91
CA LYS A 24 -55.13 -23.38 30.71
C LYS A 24 -55.50 -21.96 30.27
N ILE A 25 -54.90 -20.93 30.86
CA ILE A 25 -55.13 -19.52 30.44
C ILE A 25 -54.66 -19.30 29.00
N LYS A 26 -53.47 -19.81 28.62
CA LYS A 26 -52.99 -19.72 27.23
C LYS A 26 -53.91 -20.45 26.25
N GLN A 27 -54.41 -21.63 26.61
CA GLN A 27 -55.35 -22.37 25.76
C GLN A 27 -56.71 -21.65 25.63
N GLN A 28 -57.20 -21.01 26.71
CA GLN A 28 -58.42 -20.20 26.66
C GLN A 28 -58.23 -18.93 25.81
N GLN A 29 -57.07 -18.27 25.90
CA GLN A 29 -56.73 -17.13 25.06
C GLN A 29 -56.60 -17.53 23.58
N ALA A 30 -55.97 -18.68 23.29
CA ALA A 30 -55.87 -19.21 21.93
C ALA A 30 -57.24 -19.59 21.34
N LYS A 31 -58.15 -20.15 22.15
CA LYS A 31 -59.53 -20.42 21.74
C LYS A 31 -60.34 -19.15 21.52
N ALA A 32 -60.14 -18.11 22.33
CA ALA A 32 -60.78 -16.81 22.14
C ALA A 32 -60.30 -16.10 20.86
N SER A 33 -59.02 -16.23 20.49
CA SER A 33 -58.49 -15.68 19.23
C SER A 33 -58.94 -16.44 17.97
N PHE A 34 -59.36 -17.70 18.10
CA PHE A 34 -59.80 -18.51 16.96
C PHE A 34 -61.30 -18.36 16.64
N ALA A 35 -62.08 -17.81 17.57
CA ALA A 35 -63.54 -17.64 17.41
C ALA A 35 -63.94 -16.30 16.73
N SER A 36 -62.99 -15.41 16.40
CA SER A 36 -63.28 -14.08 15.85
C SER A 36 -62.85 -13.89 14.38
N THR A 37 -62.80 -14.94 13.57
CA THR A 37 -62.44 -14.81 12.14
C THR A 37 -63.36 -15.65 11.27
N SER A 38 -64.54 -15.12 10.95
CA SER A 38 -65.40 -15.63 9.87
C SER A 38 -65.03 -14.91 8.55
N PRO A 39 -64.97 -15.61 7.40
CA PRO A 39 -64.67 -15.00 6.11
C PRO A 39 -65.95 -14.78 5.28
N THR A 40 -66.08 -13.61 4.67
CA THR A 40 -67.02 -13.40 3.55
C THR A 40 -66.49 -12.33 2.59
N ASN A 41 -66.23 -12.77 1.35
CA ASN A 41 -66.52 -12.19 0.01
C ASN A 41 -66.41 -10.66 -0.23
N ALA A 42 -66.15 -10.10 -1.41
CA ALA A 42 -65.63 -10.47 -2.75
C ALA A 42 -65.84 -9.19 -3.63
N PHE A 43 -65.01 -8.96 -4.67
CA PHE A 43 -65.16 -7.95 -5.75
C PHE A 43 -65.11 -6.45 -5.33
N LYS A 44 -64.60 -5.44 -6.08
CA LYS A 44 -64.35 -5.21 -7.52
C LYS A 44 -63.42 -3.97 -7.70
N ALA A 45 -62.60 -3.99 -8.75
CA ALA A 45 -62.01 -2.90 -9.58
C ALA A 45 -61.89 -1.44 -9.09
N LYS A 46 -60.73 -0.78 -9.32
CA LYS A 46 -60.40 0.07 -10.51
C LYS A 46 -59.36 1.18 -10.18
N GLU A 47 -58.36 1.31 -11.07
CA GLU A 47 -57.75 2.55 -11.60
C GLU A 47 -56.99 3.58 -10.72
N THR A 48 -55.72 3.84 -11.15
CA THR A 48 -54.97 5.15 -11.21
C THR A 48 -54.70 5.91 -9.90
N SER A 49 -53.63 6.67 -9.67
CA SER A 49 -52.47 7.17 -10.42
C SER A 49 -51.62 8.00 -9.43
N THR A 50 -50.29 8.04 -9.66
CA THR A 50 -49.37 9.20 -9.50
C THR A 50 -49.29 10.04 -8.21
N ALA A 51 -48.02 10.33 -7.88
CA ALA A 51 -47.47 11.65 -7.50
C ALA A 51 -47.18 11.96 -6.00
N THR A 52 -45.85 11.97 -5.74
CA THR A 52 -45.08 13.10 -5.20
C THR A 52 -45.30 13.53 -3.73
N SER A 53 -44.36 13.14 -2.88
CA SER A 53 -44.11 13.75 -1.57
C SER A 53 -43.28 15.02 -1.71
N VAL A 54 -43.87 16.17 -1.35
CA VAL A 54 -43.18 17.45 -1.18
C VAL A 54 -42.96 17.74 0.32
N THR A 55 -41.74 18.19 0.56
CA THR A 55 -41.12 18.77 1.75
C THR A 55 -41.92 19.93 2.36
N ILE A 56 -42.04 20.01 3.70
CA ILE A 56 -42.15 21.29 4.41
C ILE A 56 -41.29 21.24 5.69
N THR A 57 -40.55 22.33 5.83
CA THR A 57 -39.53 22.74 6.80
C THR A 57 -40.10 23.42 8.05
N ASP A 58 -39.17 23.78 8.94
CA ASP A 58 -39.18 24.90 9.90
C ASP A 58 -39.74 24.62 11.30
N ALA A 59 -38.93 24.67 12.37
CA ALA A 59 -38.05 25.72 12.94
C ALA A 59 -38.72 26.51 14.07
N SER A 60 -38.20 26.24 15.27
CA SER A 60 -37.81 27.22 16.31
C SER A 60 -38.82 28.23 16.85
N THR A 61 -39.00 28.25 18.18
CA THR A 61 -38.68 29.38 19.09
C THR A 61 -39.23 29.16 20.51
N LEU A 62 -38.40 29.48 21.51
CA LEU A 62 -38.76 29.84 22.89
C LEU A 62 -39.07 31.37 22.92
N PRO A 63 -39.38 32.05 24.05
CA PRO A 63 -39.98 31.69 25.37
C PRO A 63 -41.14 32.67 25.74
N VAL A 64 -41.65 32.67 26.99
CA VAL A 64 -41.93 33.87 27.86
C VAL A 64 -42.92 33.54 29.00
N LYS A 65 -42.69 34.20 30.15
CA LYS A 65 -43.37 34.13 31.46
C LYS A 65 -44.67 34.96 31.52
N THR A 66 -45.32 34.84 32.69
CA THR A 66 -46.14 35.82 33.47
C THR A 66 -47.68 35.71 33.42
N GLU A 67 -48.20 35.20 34.55
CA GLU A 67 -49.23 35.79 35.46
C GLU A 67 -50.70 36.05 35.05
N THR A 68 -51.58 35.41 35.85
CA THR A 68 -52.90 35.82 36.40
C THR A 68 -53.98 36.44 35.48
N ASN A 69 -55.12 35.73 35.30
CA ASN A 69 -56.30 35.89 36.16
C ASN A 69 -57.50 34.98 35.76
N GLN A 70 -58.13 34.44 36.81
CA GLN A 70 -59.53 34.08 37.01
C GLN A 70 -60.46 33.79 35.81
N THR A 71 -60.90 32.52 35.73
CA THR A 71 -62.29 32.18 35.34
C THR A 71 -62.71 30.87 36.02
N ILE A 72 -63.70 30.96 36.91
CA ILE A 72 -64.54 29.87 37.44
C ILE A 72 -65.84 29.86 36.59
N PRO A 73 -66.71 28.83 36.54
CA PRO A 73 -66.65 27.40 36.90
C PRO A 73 -67.03 26.48 35.71
N PHE A 74 -66.76 25.17 35.80
CA PHE A 74 -67.83 24.17 35.64
C PHE A 74 -67.36 22.81 36.14
N SER A 75 -67.83 22.46 37.33
CA SER A 75 -67.71 21.12 37.91
C SER A 75 -68.62 20.17 37.14
N SER A 76 -68.06 19.39 36.21
CA SER A 76 -68.62 18.09 35.86
C SER A 76 -67.70 17.04 36.47
N GLY A 77 -68.02 16.67 37.71
CA GLY A 77 -67.45 15.51 38.37
C GLY A 77 -67.89 14.25 37.63
N THR A 78 -67.20 13.92 36.53
CA THR A 78 -67.16 12.54 36.06
C THR A 78 -66.36 11.82 37.12
N SER A 79 -67.05 11.11 38.01
CA SER A 79 -66.42 10.18 38.94
C SER A 79 -65.45 9.34 38.12
N ILE A 80 -64.15 9.59 38.24
CA ILE A 80 -63.12 8.69 37.76
C ILE A 80 -63.50 7.37 38.38
N SER A 81 -64.03 6.48 37.54
CA SER A 81 -64.53 5.17 37.94
C SER A 81 -63.53 4.58 38.92
N ALA A 82 -64.00 3.99 40.01
CA ALA A 82 -63.12 3.33 40.99
C ALA A 82 -62.09 2.42 40.30
N VAL A 83 -62.41 1.91 39.11
CA VAL A 83 -61.55 1.15 38.21
C VAL A 83 -60.31 1.93 37.73
N THR A 84 -60.44 3.19 37.32
CA THR A 84 -59.29 4.00 36.84
C THR A 84 -58.36 4.39 37.99
N LYS A 85 -58.91 4.74 39.17
CA LYS A 85 -58.09 4.96 40.38
C LYS A 85 -57.38 3.67 40.83
N ALA A 86 -58.06 2.53 40.77
CA ALA A 86 -57.45 1.24 41.07
C ALA A 86 -56.37 0.85 40.04
N SER A 87 -56.55 1.16 38.76
CA SER A 87 -55.56 0.93 37.69
C SER A 87 -54.31 1.80 37.89
N GLN A 88 -54.47 3.09 38.19
CA GLN A 88 -53.37 4.00 38.50
C GLN A 88 -52.60 3.56 39.75
N GLU A 89 -53.30 3.15 40.82
CA GLU A 89 -52.63 2.66 42.04
C GLU A 89 -51.90 1.33 41.80
N ARG A 90 -52.43 0.43 40.96
CA ARG A 90 -51.71 -0.78 40.51
C ARG A 90 -50.47 -0.43 39.71
N ALA A 91 -50.54 0.55 38.81
CA ALA A 91 -49.39 1.02 38.04
C ALA A 91 -48.32 1.65 38.94
N ARG A 92 -48.73 2.43 39.95
CA ARG A 92 -47.83 3.02 40.95
C ARG A 92 -47.13 1.94 41.78
N ARG A 93 -47.86 0.95 42.28
CA ARG A 93 -47.29 -0.20 42.99
C ARG A 93 -46.37 -1.02 42.10
N ALA A 94 -46.73 -1.24 40.83
CA ALA A 94 -45.87 -1.94 39.87
C ALA A 94 -44.57 -1.16 39.57
N ASN A 95 -44.61 0.17 39.57
CA ASN A 95 -43.41 1.01 39.44
C ASN A 95 -42.56 0.95 40.72
N GLN A 96 -43.15 1.07 41.90
CA GLN A 96 -42.44 0.92 43.18
C GLN A 96 -41.78 -0.45 43.31
N VAL A 97 -42.46 -1.53 42.90
CA VAL A 97 -41.89 -2.88 42.86
C VAL A 97 -40.71 -2.95 41.88
N ARG A 98 -40.82 -2.33 40.70
CA ARG A 98 -39.71 -2.27 39.72
C ARG A 98 -38.52 -1.46 40.26
N GLU A 99 -38.76 -0.34 40.92
CA GLU A 99 -37.71 0.48 41.56
C GLU A 99 -37.03 -0.27 42.70
N HIS A 100 -37.81 -0.94 43.56
CA HIS A 100 -37.26 -1.77 44.62
C HIS A 100 -36.44 -2.94 44.05
N GLN A 101 -36.92 -3.61 43.00
CA GLN A 101 -36.16 -4.66 42.31
C GLN A 101 -34.85 -4.14 41.74
N ARG A 102 -34.84 -2.95 41.13
CA ARG A 102 -33.62 -2.29 40.63
C ARG A 102 -32.68 -1.95 41.78
N ALA A 103 -33.19 -1.41 42.90
CA ALA A 103 -32.39 -1.12 44.08
C ALA A 103 -31.75 -2.39 44.67
N VAL A 104 -32.49 -3.50 44.78
CA VAL A 104 -31.97 -4.80 45.23
C VAL A 104 -30.92 -5.36 44.26
N GLN A 105 -31.12 -5.20 42.94
CA GLN A 105 -30.12 -5.58 41.94
C GLN A 105 -28.84 -4.74 42.05
N ILE A 106 -28.95 -3.43 42.28
CA ILE A 106 -27.79 -2.55 42.50
C ILE A 106 -27.07 -2.94 43.80
N GLN A 107 -27.80 -3.14 44.90
CA GLN A 107 -27.21 -3.53 46.19
C GLN A 107 -26.53 -4.90 46.14
N SER A 108 -27.15 -5.90 45.51
CA SER A 108 -26.56 -7.23 45.34
C SER A 108 -25.31 -7.19 44.46
N ARG A 109 -25.32 -6.38 43.39
CA ARG A 109 -24.12 -6.11 42.56
C ARG A 109 -23.03 -5.42 43.37
N ALA A 110 -23.36 -4.38 44.13
CA ALA A 110 -22.41 -3.65 44.96
C ALA A 110 -21.76 -4.56 46.03
N ARG A 111 -22.57 -5.35 46.75
CA ARG A 111 -22.07 -6.35 47.71
C ARG A 111 -21.19 -7.38 47.03
N GLY A 112 -21.61 -7.89 45.87
CA GLY A 112 -20.82 -8.83 45.07
C GLY A 112 -19.47 -8.25 44.61
N CYS A 113 -19.41 -6.96 44.27
CA CYS A 113 -18.17 -6.26 43.98
C CYS A 113 -17.28 -6.14 45.24
N ILE A 114 -17.81 -5.65 46.36
CA ILE A 114 -17.05 -5.49 47.61
C ILE A 114 -16.48 -6.84 48.11
N THR A 115 -17.31 -7.90 48.10
CA THR A 115 -16.87 -9.25 48.49
C THR A 115 -15.78 -9.77 47.56
N ARG A 116 -15.91 -9.54 46.25
CA ARG A 116 -14.88 -9.91 45.27
C ARG A 116 -13.59 -9.14 45.50
N ASP A 117 -13.65 -7.84 45.70
CA ASP A 117 -12.47 -6.99 45.93
C ASP A 117 -11.76 -7.40 47.24
N ARG A 118 -12.51 -7.79 48.28
CA ARG A 118 -11.95 -8.35 49.51
C ARG A 118 -11.27 -9.70 49.25
N MET A 119 -11.91 -10.59 48.48
CA MET A 119 -11.35 -11.88 48.12
C MET A 119 -10.09 -11.74 47.26
N GLN A 120 -10.07 -10.82 46.31
CA GLN A 120 -8.90 -10.50 45.49
C GLN A 120 -7.74 -9.98 46.34
N ARG A 121 -8.00 -9.10 47.32
CA ARG A 121 -6.98 -8.63 48.27
C ARG A 121 -6.41 -9.78 49.12
N ASN A 122 -7.27 -10.67 49.62
CA ASN A 122 -6.83 -11.83 50.40
C ASN A 122 -5.97 -12.79 49.56
N ILE A 123 -6.41 -13.10 48.33
CA ILE A 123 -5.67 -13.98 47.41
C ILE A 123 -4.36 -13.32 46.96
N ARG A 124 -4.35 -11.99 46.79
CA ARG A 124 -3.13 -11.23 46.50
C ARG A 124 -2.14 -11.35 47.64
N ALA A 125 -2.56 -11.13 48.89
CA ALA A 125 -1.69 -11.26 50.06
C ALA A 125 -1.14 -12.69 50.22
N ASP A 126 -1.98 -13.71 50.04
CA ASP A 126 -1.57 -15.12 50.04
C ASP A 126 -0.56 -15.42 48.92
N LEU A 127 -0.79 -14.92 47.71
CA LEU A 127 0.13 -15.10 46.58
C LEU A 127 1.48 -14.43 46.85
N VAL A 128 1.50 -13.22 47.41
CA VAL A 128 2.74 -12.52 47.81
C VAL A 128 3.54 -13.36 48.82
N SER A 129 2.86 -13.90 49.85
CA SER A 129 3.52 -14.77 50.85
C SER A 129 4.11 -16.00 50.19
N LYS A 130 3.33 -16.71 49.35
CA LYS A 130 3.81 -17.90 48.64
C LYS A 130 4.98 -17.60 47.71
N MET A 131 5.01 -16.43 47.08
CA MET A 131 6.14 -16.03 46.24
C MET A 131 7.39 -15.72 47.06
N TYR A 132 7.23 -15.15 48.25
CA TYR A 132 8.33 -14.94 49.19
C TYR A 132 8.93 -16.27 49.67
N ASP A 133 8.07 -17.23 50.02
CA ASP A 133 8.49 -18.57 50.44
C ASP A 133 9.22 -19.30 49.31
N LEU A 134 8.68 -19.24 48.09
CA LEU A 134 9.28 -19.89 46.92
C LEU A 134 10.68 -19.34 46.61
N ARG A 135 10.87 -18.02 46.75
CA ARG A 135 12.17 -17.37 46.60
C ARG A 135 13.13 -17.80 47.70
N SER A 136 12.68 -17.81 48.94
CA SER A 136 13.49 -18.24 50.09
C SER A 136 13.97 -19.68 49.93
N VAL A 137 13.10 -20.59 49.48
CA VAL A 137 13.46 -21.99 49.17
C VAL A 137 14.49 -22.05 48.04
N ARG A 138 14.30 -21.30 46.96
CA ARG A 138 15.27 -21.23 45.86
C ARG A 138 16.64 -20.72 46.34
N ASP A 139 16.67 -19.69 47.17
CA ASP A 139 17.89 -19.08 47.68
C ASP A 139 18.61 -19.98 48.70
N LEU A 140 17.87 -20.76 49.49
CA LEU A 140 18.43 -21.77 50.38
C LEU A 140 19.06 -22.92 49.57
N LEU A 141 18.36 -23.40 48.54
CA LEU A 141 18.83 -24.50 47.70
C LEU A 141 20.01 -24.11 46.81
N SER A 142 20.07 -22.86 46.34
CA SER A 142 21.22 -22.37 45.57
C SER A 142 22.49 -22.23 46.41
N ARG A 143 22.37 -22.02 47.73
CA ARG A 143 23.49 -22.01 48.68
C ARG A 143 23.99 -23.41 49.01
N SER A 144 23.12 -24.43 48.99
CA SER A 144 23.52 -25.83 49.12
C SER A 144 24.06 -26.35 47.78
N GLN A 145 25.36 -26.17 47.57
CA GLN A 145 26.18 -26.19 46.33
C GLN A 145 25.94 -27.21 45.17
N ASN A 146 24.88 -28.02 45.13
CA ASN A 146 24.70 -29.04 44.08
C ASN A 146 23.42 -28.93 43.24
N ILE A 147 22.50 -28.01 43.52
CA ILE A 147 21.24 -27.86 42.75
C ILE A 147 21.28 -26.54 41.98
N THR A 148 21.48 -26.63 40.65
CA THR A 148 21.66 -25.46 39.78
C THR A 148 20.40 -24.62 39.62
N THR A 149 19.20 -25.20 39.72
CA THR A 149 17.92 -24.44 39.70
C THR A 149 16.81 -25.25 40.37
N TYR A 150 16.19 -24.71 41.42
CA TYR A 150 14.97 -25.29 41.98
C TYR A 150 13.79 -25.10 41.03
N ILE A 151 13.08 -26.20 40.72
CA ILE A 151 11.90 -26.20 39.88
C ILE A 151 10.71 -26.62 40.75
N PRO A 152 9.69 -25.77 40.95
CA PRO A 152 8.54 -26.15 41.75
C PRO A 152 7.71 -27.25 41.07
N PRO A 153 7.08 -28.14 41.85
CA PRO A 153 6.17 -29.15 41.31
C PRO A 153 5.04 -28.52 40.47
N PRO A 154 4.57 -29.17 39.38
CA PRO A 154 3.51 -28.62 38.53
C PRO A 154 2.22 -28.27 39.25
N ALA A 155 1.88 -29.00 40.33
CA ALA A 155 0.71 -28.71 41.18
C ALA A 155 0.85 -27.35 41.90
N THR A 156 2.05 -27.03 42.36
CA THR A 156 2.37 -25.73 42.98
C THR A 156 2.26 -24.62 41.94
N THR A 157 2.88 -24.78 40.78
CA THR A 157 2.80 -23.81 39.67
C THR A 157 1.35 -23.59 39.22
N THR A 158 0.55 -24.65 39.14
CA THR A 158 -0.89 -24.57 38.82
C THR A 158 -1.65 -23.73 39.84
N THR A 159 -1.35 -23.90 41.13
CA THR A 159 -2.00 -23.16 42.21
C THR A 159 -1.64 -21.68 42.16
N LEU A 160 -0.37 -21.35 41.95
CA LEU A 160 0.10 -19.97 41.81
C LEU A 160 -0.54 -19.28 40.60
N VAL A 161 -0.60 -19.95 39.45
CA VAL A 161 -1.22 -19.43 38.22
C VAL A 161 -2.73 -19.26 38.37
N ARG A 162 -3.42 -20.17 39.10
CA ARG A 162 -4.85 -20.01 39.42
C ARG A 162 -5.10 -18.79 40.30
N SER A 163 -4.26 -18.55 41.33
CA SER A 163 -4.35 -17.35 42.15
C SER A 163 -4.12 -16.08 41.33
N LEU A 164 -3.09 -16.08 40.48
CA LEU A 164 -2.81 -14.97 39.56
C LEU A 164 -3.98 -14.73 38.59
N TRP A 165 -4.59 -15.80 38.07
CA TRP A 165 -5.76 -15.73 37.20
C TRP A 165 -6.94 -15.05 37.89
N PHE A 166 -7.22 -15.41 39.14
CA PHE A 166 -8.31 -14.81 39.90
C PHE A 166 -8.11 -13.32 40.15
N ILE A 167 -6.87 -12.89 40.42
CA ILE A 167 -6.52 -11.49 40.69
C ILE A 167 -6.67 -10.64 39.41
N THR A 168 -6.17 -11.14 38.28
CA THR A 168 -6.07 -10.40 37.01
C THR A 168 -7.33 -10.48 36.15
N SER A 169 -8.24 -11.42 36.43
CA SER A 169 -9.53 -11.51 35.74
C SER A 169 -10.56 -10.57 36.34
N ARG A 170 -10.95 -9.53 35.61
CA ARG A 170 -12.15 -8.74 35.93
C ARG A 170 -13.33 -9.22 35.09
N ARG A 171 -14.44 -9.55 35.74
CA ARG A 171 -15.71 -9.79 35.05
C ARG A 171 -16.29 -8.41 34.74
N GLU A 172 -16.25 -7.98 33.48
CA GLU A 172 -17.02 -6.81 33.07
C GLU A 172 -18.49 -7.05 33.42
N SER A 173 -19.10 -6.06 34.07
CA SER A 173 -20.54 -6.02 34.29
C SER A 173 -21.21 -5.86 32.93
N GLN A 174 -21.43 -6.96 32.20
CA GLN A 174 -22.16 -6.93 30.93
C GLN A 174 -23.56 -6.35 31.20
N GLY A 175 -23.80 -5.16 30.68
CA GLY A 175 -25.14 -4.57 30.62
C GLY A 175 -25.95 -5.32 29.57
N HIS A 176 -26.74 -6.32 29.98
CA HIS A 176 -27.85 -6.98 29.27
C HIS A 176 -27.72 -7.42 27.79
N THR A 177 -26.62 -7.17 27.09
CA THR A 177 -26.41 -7.68 25.73
C THR A 177 -25.98 -9.15 25.82
N SER A 178 -26.75 -10.01 25.18
CA SER A 178 -26.65 -11.47 25.21
C SER A 178 -25.42 -11.96 24.45
N VAL A 179 -24.22 -11.69 24.96
CA VAL A 179 -22.98 -12.26 24.41
C VAL A 179 -22.73 -13.63 25.06
N PRO A 180 -22.41 -14.69 24.28
CA PRO A 180 -22.21 -16.04 24.80
C PRO A 180 -21.12 -16.11 25.90
N TRP A 181 -21.37 -16.94 26.92
CA TRP A 181 -20.58 -17.06 28.15
C TRP A 181 -19.12 -17.51 27.96
N GLY A 182 -18.71 -17.87 26.74
CA GLY A 182 -17.33 -18.24 26.38
C GLY A 182 -16.40 -17.07 26.05
N SER A 183 -16.93 -15.86 25.79
CA SER A 183 -16.14 -14.77 25.20
C SER A 183 -16.06 -13.52 26.09
N ARG A 184 -14.82 -13.19 26.47
CA ARG A 184 -14.33 -11.90 27.02
C ARG A 184 -14.45 -11.71 28.54
N ARG A 185 -13.53 -12.34 29.27
CA ARG A 185 -12.94 -11.67 30.46
C ARG A 185 -11.93 -10.64 29.97
N VAL A 186 -12.03 -9.42 30.49
CA VAL A 186 -11.05 -8.34 30.28
C VAL A 186 -9.98 -8.48 31.37
N ILE A 187 -8.72 -8.49 30.95
CA ILE A 187 -7.58 -8.45 31.87
C ILE A 187 -7.46 -6.99 32.30
N VAL A 188 -7.55 -6.74 33.60
CA VAL A 188 -7.42 -5.39 34.16
C VAL A 188 -6.33 -5.46 35.22
N TRP A 189 -5.29 -4.67 35.02
CA TRP A 189 -4.26 -4.43 36.01
C TRP A 189 -4.81 -3.45 37.03
N ASN A 190 -5.02 -3.90 38.26
CA ASN A 190 -5.55 -3.03 39.31
C ASN A 190 -4.43 -2.20 39.97
N ASP A 191 -3.19 -2.70 39.94
CA ASP A 191 -2.04 -2.08 40.59
C ASP A 191 -0.71 -2.57 39.95
N ARG A 192 0.36 -1.79 40.09
CA ARG A 192 1.76 -2.15 39.79
C ARG A 192 2.15 -3.48 40.44
N GLN A 193 1.60 -3.76 41.63
CA GLN A 193 1.85 -5.01 42.34
C GLN A 193 1.39 -6.25 41.57
N ASP A 194 0.29 -6.19 40.81
CA ASP A 194 -0.21 -7.34 40.05
C ASP A 194 0.76 -7.73 38.92
N VAL A 195 1.36 -6.72 38.30
CA VAL A 195 2.35 -6.86 37.23
C VAL A 195 3.67 -7.41 37.76
N ILE A 196 4.10 -6.94 38.95
CA ILE A 196 5.27 -7.49 39.65
C ILE A 196 5.00 -8.96 40.03
N LEU A 197 3.82 -9.27 40.58
CA LEU A 197 3.44 -10.64 40.92
C LEU A 197 3.40 -11.56 39.70
N LEU A 198 2.92 -11.08 38.55
CA LEU A 198 3.03 -11.81 37.28
C LEU A 198 4.49 -12.17 37.01
N SER A 199 5.39 -11.18 36.97
CA SER A 199 6.82 -11.41 36.72
C SER A 199 7.41 -12.45 37.66
N GLN A 200 7.06 -12.38 38.95
CA GLN A 200 7.52 -13.35 39.95
C GLN A 200 6.99 -14.75 39.68
N VAL A 201 5.69 -14.92 39.42
CA VAL A 201 5.12 -16.22 39.09
C VAL A 201 5.77 -16.80 37.83
N LEU A 202 6.01 -15.98 36.80
CA LEU A 202 6.69 -16.42 35.59
C LEU A 202 8.14 -16.84 35.87
N GLN A 203 8.92 -15.96 36.50
CA GLN A 203 10.36 -16.15 36.71
C GLN A 203 10.69 -17.30 37.67
N TYR A 204 9.90 -17.48 38.73
CA TYR A 204 10.23 -18.45 39.79
C TYR A 204 9.41 -19.76 39.69
N ALA A 205 8.26 -19.77 39.00
CA ALA A 205 7.40 -20.96 38.95
C ALA A 205 7.17 -21.53 37.55
N VAL A 206 6.95 -20.68 36.54
CA VAL A 206 6.57 -21.16 35.19
C VAL A 206 7.80 -21.42 34.32
N THR A 207 8.66 -20.41 34.13
CA THR A 207 9.83 -20.49 33.24
C THR A 207 10.81 -21.61 33.60
N PRO A 208 11.19 -21.83 34.88
CA PRO A 208 12.11 -22.92 35.23
C PRO A 208 11.59 -24.30 34.85
N GLY A 209 10.28 -24.55 35.02
CA GLY A 209 9.66 -25.82 34.63
C GLY A 209 9.58 -26.00 33.11
N LEU A 210 9.40 -24.92 32.35
CA LEU A 210 9.41 -24.94 30.88
C LEU A 210 10.80 -25.15 30.28
N GLN A 211 11.84 -24.63 30.94
CA GLN A 211 13.23 -24.77 30.51
C GLN A 211 13.87 -26.08 30.96
N SER A 212 13.21 -26.81 31.86
CA SER A 212 13.69 -28.10 32.35
C SER A 212 13.69 -29.14 31.22
N PRO A 213 14.75 -29.97 31.10
CA PRO A 213 14.73 -31.13 30.22
C PRO A 213 13.79 -32.23 30.72
N ASP A 214 13.43 -32.24 32.01
CA ASP A 214 12.49 -33.21 32.58
C ASP A 214 11.04 -32.79 32.32
N GLU A 215 10.33 -33.57 31.52
CA GLU A 215 8.92 -33.31 31.18
C GLU A 215 7.99 -33.39 32.38
N ASN A 216 8.33 -34.15 33.42
CA ASN A 216 7.47 -34.34 34.59
C ASN A 216 7.33 -33.06 35.43
N VAL A 217 8.31 -32.16 35.32
CA VAL A 217 8.27 -30.85 35.99
C VAL A 217 7.76 -29.73 35.09
N ASN A 218 7.46 -30.02 33.81
CA ASN A 218 6.90 -29.05 32.89
C ASN A 218 5.41 -28.80 33.20
N PRO A 219 5.03 -27.60 33.67
CA PRO A 219 3.64 -27.30 34.00
C PRO A 219 2.72 -27.35 32.77
N PHE A 220 3.25 -27.16 31.56
CA PHE A 220 2.45 -27.20 30.34
C PHE A 220 2.15 -28.63 29.90
N ALA A 221 3.05 -29.59 30.17
CA ALA A 221 2.81 -31.00 29.87
C ALA A 221 1.57 -31.51 30.62
N CYS A 222 1.46 -31.21 31.92
CA CYS A 222 0.29 -31.59 32.72
C CYS A 222 -0.96 -30.75 32.42
N TRP A 223 -0.81 -29.52 31.91
CA TRP A 223 -1.96 -28.71 31.50
C TRP A 223 -2.51 -29.13 30.16
N ASN A 224 -1.66 -29.55 29.23
CA ASN A 224 -2.08 -29.94 27.89
C ASN A 224 -2.93 -31.22 27.88
N SER A 225 -2.82 -32.06 28.91
CA SER A 225 -3.65 -33.27 29.06
C SER A 225 -5.10 -33.00 29.47
N SER A 226 -5.46 -31.76 29.83
CA SER A 226 -6.81 -31.39 30.28
C SER A 226 -7.33 -30.12 29.61
N GLU A 227 -8.64 -30.04 29.39
CA GLU A 227 -9.27 -28.85 28.83
C GLU A 227 -9.06 -27.61 29.75
N GLU A 228 -9.22 -27.79 31.06
CA GLU A 228 -8.98 -26.71 32.03
C GLU A 228 -7.51 -26.25 32.02
N GLY A 229 -6.55 -27.17 31.93
CA GLY A 229 -5.14 -26.83 31.80
C GLY A 229 -4.85 -26.04 30.52
N ASN A 230 -5.45 -26.42 29.40
CA ASN A 230 -5.34 -25.68 28.14
C ASN A 230 -5.90 -24.25 28.28
N TYR A 231 -7.03 -24.07 28.98
CA TYR A 231 -7.53 -22.74 29.32
C TYR A 231 -6.55 -21.93 30.18
N ARG A 232 -5.89 -22.55 31.17
CA ARG A 232 -4.88 -21.88 32.00
C ARG A 232 -3.66 -21.46 31.19
N MET A 233 -3.17 -22.34 30.32
CA MET A 233 -2.08 -22.04 29.40
C MET A 233 -2.44 -20.85 28.50
N LYS A 234 -3.63 -20.90 27.87
CA LYS A 234 -4.17 -19.81 27.05
C LYS A 234 -4.25 -18.50 27.82
N PHE A 235 -4.66 -18.60 29.07
CA PHE A 235 -4.77 -17.45 29.96
C PHE A 235 -3.42 -16.85 30.33
N VAL A 236 -2.43 -17.66 30.73
CA VAL A 236 -1.06 -17.18 31.05
C VAL A 236 -0.46 -16.45 29.86
N MET A 237 -0.56 -17.04 28.68
CA MET A 237 -0.09 -16.39 27.45
C MET A 237 -0.80 -15.09 27.17
N ARG A 238 -2.12 -15.06 27.31
CA ARG A 238 -2.87 -13.82 27.11
C ARG A 238 -2.47 -12.73 28.11
N ILE A 239 -2.19 -13.06 29.37
CA ILE A 239 -1.66 -12.07 30.31
C ILE A 239 -0.27 -11.61 29.86
N ILE A 240 0.65 -12.54 29.53
CA ILE A 240 1.99 -12.18 29.06
C ILE A 240 1.90 -11.20 27.89
N LEU A 241 1.06 -11.53 26.91
CA LEU A 241 0.78 -10.69 25.74
C LEU A 241 0.26 -9.31 26.15
N VAL A 242 -0.75 -9.26 27.01
CA VAL A 242 -1.30 -7.99 27.50
C VAL A 242 -0.26 -7.19 28.31
N ALA A 243 0.56 -7.83 29.15
CA ALA A 243 1.60 -7.16 29.92
C ALA A 243 2.70 -6.55 29.04
N LEU A 244 3.02 -7.21 27.91
CA LEU A 244 3.99 -6.72 26.93
C LEU A 244 3.43 -5.61 26.05
N VAL A 245 2.11 -5.61 25.81
CA VAL A 245 1.41 -4.72 24.88
C VAL A 245 0.84 -3.48 25.59
N ASP A 246 0.33 -3.60 26.81
CA ASP A 246 -0.45 -2.53 27.43
C ASP A 246 0.44 -1.31 27.80
N PRO A 247 0.17 -0.13 27.22
CA PRO A 247 0.98 1.06 27.47
C PRO A 247 0.77 1.60 28.89
N SER A 248 -0.33 1.24 29.56
CA SER A 248 -0.55 1.56 30.97
C SER A 248 0.34 0.75 31.91
N VAL A 249 0.82 -0.40 31.43
CA VAL A 249 1.73 -1.29 32.16
C VAL A 249 3.18 -0.82 32.00
N GLU A 250 3.53 -0.15 30.89
CA GLU A 250 4.88 0.36 30.64
C GLU A 250 5.51 1.21 31.78
N PRO A 251 4.85 2.22 32.35
CA PRO A 251 5.42 2.98 33.49
C PRO A 251 5.47 2.17 34.80
N LEU A 252 4.69 1.10 34.90
CA LEU A 252 4.63 0.23 36.07
C LEU A 252 5.71 -0.88 35.99
N VAL A 253 6.12 -1.23 34.78
CA VAL A 253 7.06 -2.29 34.41
C VAL A 253 8.50 -1.79 34.42
N GLY A 254 9.26 -2.23 35.43
CA GLY A 254 10.71 -2.28 35.32
C GLY A 254 11.13 -3.33 34.28
N ASN A 255 12.37 -3.27 33.79
CA ASN A 255 12.88 -4.22 32.78
C ASN A 255 12.69 -5.69 33.22
N ASP A 256 12.75 -5.97 34.52
CA ASP A 256 12.54 -7.31 35.11
C ASP A 256 11.21 -7.98 34.70
N VAL A 257 10.11 -7.21 34.59
CA VAL A 257 8.82 -7.81 34.22
C VAL A 257 8.80 -8.14 32.74
N PHE A 258 9.32 -7.23 31.91
CA PHE A 258 9.45 -7.45 30.48
C PHE A 258 10.34 -8.67 30.20
N ASP A 259 11.49 -8.76 30.88
CA ASP A 259 12.44 -9.86 30.75
C ASP A 259 11.83 -11.19 31.21
N ALA A 260 11.10 -11.21 32.33
CA ALA A 260 10.40 -12.41 32.79
C ALA A 260 9.32 -12.89 31.81
N CYS A 261 8.54 -11.96 31.26
CA CYS A 261 7.52 -12.25 30.23
C CYS A 261 8.17 -12.80 28.95
N GLN A 262 9.27 -12.17 28.51
CA GLN A 262 10.00 -12.57 27.33
C GLN A 262 10.67 -13.94 27.51
N GLN A 263 11.33 -14.19 28.64
CA GLN A 263 11.95 -15.47 28.96
C GLN A 263 10.91 -16.59 29.02
N CYS A 264 9.75 -16.33 29.63
CA CYS A 264 8.65 -17.30 29.63
C CYS A 264 8.19 -17.60 28.20
N LEU A 265 7.99 -16.58 27.36
CA LEU A 265 7.55 -16.79 25.99
C LEU A 265 8.60 -17.56 25.16
N LYS A 266 9.87 -17.21 25.29
CA LYS A 266 10.99 -17.95 24.67
C LYS A 266 10.99 -19.42 25.11
N ALA A 267 10.87 -19.67 26.41
CA ALA A 267 10.82 -21.02 26.95
C ALA A 267 9.66 -21.82 26.37
N VAL A 268 8.49 -21.19 26.24
CA VAL A 268 7.33 -21.84 25.64
C VAL A 268 7.51 -22.12 24.14
N MET A 269 8.11 -21.21 23.39
CA MET A 269 8.40 -21.44 21.96
C MET A 269 9.51 -22.49 21.75
N ALA A 270 10.42 -22.64 22.72
CA ALA A 270 11.53 -23.58 22.67
C ALA A 270 11.18 -25.02 23.09
N VAL A 271 9.97 -25.28 23.62
CA VAL A 271 9.57 -26.63 24.06
C VAL A 271 9.65 -27.60 22.86
N PRO A 272 10.58 -28.59 22.88
CA PRO A 272 10.88 -29.43 21.72
C PRO A 272 9.68 -30.24 21.22
N ARG A 273 9.65 -30.52 19.91
CA ARG A 273 8.66 -31.38 19.25
C ARG A 273 8.82 -32.88 19.53
N SER A 274 9.80 -33.31 20.33
CA SER A 274 10.15 -34.74 20.53
C SER A 274 9.13 -35.48 21.39
N ILE A 275 7.85 -35.37 21.05
CA ILE A 275 6.79 -36.09 21.71
C ILE A 275 6.64 -37.42 20.97
N SER A 276 7.57 -38.33 21.25
CA SER A 276 7.41 -39.76 20.93
C SER A 276 6.16 -40.34 21.59
N SER A 277 5.63 -39.68 22.64
CA SER A 277 4.38 -40.03 23.33
C SER A 277 3.09 -39.54 22.65
N LEU A 278 3.16 -38.76 21.55
CA LEU A 278 1.97 -38.34 20.78
C LEU A 278 1.52 -39.41 19.77
N GLN A 279 2.33 -40.45 19.54
CA GLN A 279 1.90 -41.67 18.87
C GLN A 279 0.95 -42.51 19.74
N ALA A 280 1.06 -42.45 21.07
CA ALA A 280 0.12 -43.14 21.98
C ALA A 280 -1.25 -42.45 22.10
N LEU A 281 -1.39 -41.22 21.59
CA LEU A 281 -2.63 -40.42 21.60
C LEU A 281 -3.33 -40.39 20.23
N SER A 282 -2.84 -41.10 19.20
CA SER A 282 -3.53 -41.18 17.91
C SER A 282 -4.81 -42.02 17.94
N ASP A 283 -5.03 -42.81 18.99
CA ASP A 283 -6.24 -43.65 19.15
C ASP A 283 -7.41 -42.92 19.84
N CYS A 284 -7.16 -41.75 20.44
CA CYS A 284 -8.24 -40.87 20.89
C CYS A 284 -8.72 -40.01 19.72
N ARG A 285 -9.98 -40.20 19.29
CA ARG A 285 -10.70 -39.41 18.26
C ARG A 285 -10.95 -37.94 18.64
N VAL A 286 -9.96 -37.26 19.24
CA VAL A 286 -9.96 -35.81 19.49
C VAL A 286 -8.91 -35.20 18.57
N THR A 287 -9.33 -34.89 17.34
CA THR A 287 -8.53 -34.39 16.22
C THR A 287 -8.00 -32.94 16.40
N VAL A 288 -7.95 -32.39 17.62
CA VAL A 288 -7.87 -30.93 17.82
C VAL A 288 -6.53 -30.41 18.38
N PHE A 289 -5.63 -31.25 18.89
CA PHE A 289 -4.44 -30.71 19.58
C PHE A 289 -3.16 -31.42 19.17
N ARG A 290 -2.43 -30.82 18.23
CA ARG A 290 -1.05 -31.22 17.95
C ARG A 290 -0.20 -29.97 17.68
N THR A 291 0.54 -29.61 18.73
CA THR A 291 1.77 -28.78 18.84
C THR A 291 1.61 -27.36 19.39
N SER A 292 2.70 -26.86 20.02
CA SER A 292 2.91 -25.48 20.48
C SER A 292 2.68 -24.41 19.40
N TRP A 293 2.56 -24.80 18.14
CA TRP A 293 2.29 -23.92 17.01
C TRP A 293 0.80 -23.64 16.79
N ASP A 294 -0.11 -24.43 17.37
CA ASP A 294 -1.57 -24.20 17.28
C ASP A 294 -1.98 -22.84 17.90
N TRP A 295 -1.09 -22.22 18.68
CA TRP A 295 -1.26 -20.86 19.21
C TRP A 295 -1.07 -19.79 18.13
N LEU A 296 -0.18 -20.03 17.17
CA LEU A 296 0.09 -19.13 16.05
C LEU A 296 -0.91 -19.30 14.90
N LEU A 297 -1.94 -20.15 15.07
CA LEU A 297 -2.95 -20.45 14.05
C LEU A 297 -4.36 -20.03 14.51
N PRO A 298 -5.22 -19.55 13.60
CA PRO A 298 -6.65 -19.47 13.85
C PRO A 298 -7.22 -20.87 14.15
N ASN A 299 -8.18 -21.00 15.07
CA ASN A 299 -8.94 -22.24 15.19
C ASN A 299 -9.66 -22.52 13.85
N GLN A 300 -9.18 -23.48 13.06
CA GLN A 300 -9.71 -23.78 11.74
C GLN A 300 -10.98 -24.67 11.75
N THR A 301 -11.48 -25.07 12.93
CA THR A 301 -12.46 -26.16 13.00
C THR A 301 -13.91 -25.82 12.64
N GLU A 302 -14.26 -24.59 12.25
CA GLU A 302 -15.61 -24.29 11.73
C GLU A 302 -15.55 -23.38 10.50
N ALA A 303 -15.44 -23.99 9.32
CA ALA A 303 -15.70 -23.35 8.04
C ALA A 303 -17.21 -23.07 7.88
N GLY A 304 -17.74 -22.14 8.68
CA GLY A 304 -19.00 -21.48 8.38
C GLY A 304 -18.76 -20.33 7.38
N PRO A 305 -19.67 -20.08 6.42
CA PRO A 305 -19.54 -18.94 5.52
C PRO A 305 -19.47 -17.65 6.35
N ARG A 306 -18.35 -16.92 6.24
CA ARG A 306 -18.17 -15.60 6.86
C ARG A 306 -19.22 -14.65 6.29
N THR A 307 -20.35 -14.50 6.96
CA THR A 307 -21.29 -13.41 6.70
C THR A 307 -20.58 -12.09 6.95
N ARG A 308 -20.39 -11.29 5.90
CA ARG A 308 -19.92 -9.89 5.99
C ARG A 308 -20.80 -9.13 6.99
N LEU A 309 -20.27 -8.87 8.18
CA LEU A 309 -20.88 -7.99 9.16
C LEU A 309 -20.67 -6.54 8.70
N THR A 310 -21.64 -5.99 7.97
CA THR A 310 -21.67 -4.58 7.54
C THR A 310 -22.17 -3.61 8.62
N THR A 311 -22.10 -3.99 9.90
CA THR A 311 -22.52 -3.10 10.99
C THR A 311 -21.48 -2.01 11.21
N THR A 312 -21.87 -0.77 10.91
CA THR A 312 -21.17 0.48 11.23
C THR A 312 -20.78 0.50 12.72
N THR A 313 -19.52 0.18 12.99
CA THR A 313 -18.96 0.10 14.33
C THR A 313 -18.54 1.50 14.77
N THR A 314 -19.07 1.99 15.89
CA THR A 314 -18.75 3.34 16.40
C THR A 314 -17.33 3.39 16.97
N ALA A 315 -16.66 4.55 16.84
CA ALA A 315 -15.25 4.75 17.24
C ALA A 315 -14.93 4.36 18.70
N SER A 316 -15.91 4.34 19.60
CA SER A 316 -15.74 3.90 21.00
C SER A 316 -15.57 2.38 21.17
N GLN A 317 -15.93 1.56 20.18
CA GLN A 317 -15.76 0.10 20.21
C GLN A 317 -14.40 -0.36 19.65
N LEU A 318 -13.64 0.50 18.97
CA LEU A 318 -12.29 0.20 18.47
C LEU A 318 -11.25 -0.01 19.58
N HIS A 319 -11.55 0.40 20.82
CA HIS A 319 -10.65 0.27 21.97
C HIS A 319 -10.76 -1.05 22.75
N GLN A 320 -11.51 -2.06 22.28
CA GLN A 320 -11.52 -3.38 22.91
C GLN A 320 -10.53 -4.36 22.21
N PRO A 321 -9.29 -4.50 22.71
CA PRO A 321 -8.19 -5.21 22.04
C PRO A 321 -8.36 -6.72 21.89
N CYS A 322 -9.42 -7.33 22.43
CA CYS A 322 -9.57 -8.80 22.49
C CYS A 322 -10.79 -9.33 21.73
N ALA A 323 -11.38 -8.50 20.87
CA ALA A 323 -12.67 -8.78 20.28
C ALA A 323 -12.66 -9.60 18.98
N TYR A 324 -11.56 -9.53 18.23
CA TYR A 324 -11.49 -9.91 16.82
C TYR A 324 -10.62 -11.14 16.51
N PHE A 325 -10.04 -11.77 17.53
CA PHE A 325 -9.14 -12.91 17.29
C PHE A 325 -9.91 -14.22 17.10
N SER A 326 -9.61 -14.91 16.01
CA SER A 326 -10.09 -16.27 15.67
C SER A 326 -9.62 -17.33 16.66
N SER A 327 -8.48 -17.09 17.33
CA SER A 327 -7.97 -17.84 18.48
C SER A 327 -7.47 -16.86 19.54
N PRO A 328 -7.74 -17.08 20.85
CA PRO A 328 -7.28 -16.19 21.93
C PRO A 328 -5.74 -16.15 22.09
N LEU A 329 -5.01 -16.98 21.34
CA LEU A 329 -3.56 -17.07 21.37
C LEU A 329 -2.88 -16.67 20.06
N ASP A 330 -3.63 -16.19 19.08
CA ASP A 330 -3.10 -15.83 17.77
C ASP A 330 -2.10 -14.67 17.88
N MET A 331 -0.82 -15.01 18.12
CA MET A 331 0.23 -14.04 18.43
C MET A 331 0.38 -13.03 17.30
N LEU A 332 0.33 -13.48 16.04
CA LEU A 332 0.46 -12.61 14.88
C LEU A 332 -0.68 -11.59 14.82
N SER A 333 -1.91 -12.02 15.08
CA SER A 333 -3.05 -11.09 15.10
C SER A 333 -3.01 -10.16 16.31
N ILE A 334 -2.60 -10.65 17.48
CA ILE A 334 -2.42 -9.83 18.69
C ILE A 334 -1.35 -8.77 18.44
N TRP A 335 -0.29 -9.12 17.72
CA TRP A 335 0.78 -8.20 17.35
C TRP A 335 0.35 -7.18 16.33
N ARG A 336 -0.33 -7.62 15.29
CA ARG A 336 -0.94 -6.74 14.32
C ARG A 336 -1.80 -5.70 15.04
N HIS A 337 -2.65 -6.13 15.96
CA HIS A 337 -3.45 -5.23 16.79
C HIS A 337 -2.57 -4.26 17.61
N TYR A 338 -1.55 -4.77 18.31
CA TYR A 338 -0.65 -3.95 19.11
C TYR A 338 0.06 -2.85 18.29
N LEU A 339 0.68 -3.26 17.18
CA LEU A 339 1.41 -2.38 16.28
C LEU A 339 0.50 -1.39 15.57
N LEU A 340 -0.76 -1.75 15.31
CA LEU A 340 -1.74 -0.84 14.70
C LEU A 340 -2.24 0.20 15.70
N PHE A 341 -2.69 -0.21 16.89
CA PHE A 341 -3.49 0.66 17.75
C PHE A 341 -2.76 1.19 18.98
N THR A 342 -1.67 0.56 19.39
CA THR A 342 -1.04 0.85 20.68
C THR A 342 0.32 1.51 20.54
N VAL A 343 1.14 1.06 19.59
CA VAL A 343 2.53 1.54 19.44
C VAL A 343 2.59 2.99 18.98
N ALA A 344 1.81 3.35 17.95
CA ALA A 344 1.70 4.72 17.45
C ALA A 344 0.48 5.49 18.02
N GLY A 345 -0.34 4.81 18.83
CA GLY A 345 -1.63 5.32 19.29
C GLY A 345 -2.69 5.37 18.17
N PRO A 346 -3.96 5.63 18.52
CA PRO A 346 -5.07 5.68 17.57
C PRO A 346 -5.13 7.00 16.78
N LYS A 347 -4.28 7.98 17.13
CA LYS A 347 -4.29 9.30 16.50
C LYS A 347 -3.52 9.23 15.17
N PRO A 348 -4.05 9.81 14.09
CA PRO A 348 -3.28 9.93 12.85
C PRO A 348 -1.97 10.65 13.13
N ILE A 349 -0.89 10.23 12.48
CA ILE A 349 0.42 10.87 12.61
C ILE A 349 0.26 12.32 12.14
N PRO A 350 0.52 13.32 13.00
CA PRO A 350 0.47 14.72 12.59
C PRO A 350 1.38 14.96 11.36
N PRO A 351 0.91 15.72 10.35
CA PRO A 351 1.63 15.91 9.08
C PRO A 351 2.99 16.64 9.21
N MET A 352 3.30 17.19 10.39
CA MET A 352 4.55 17.93 10.68
C MET A 352 5.61 17.08 11.41
N LEU A 353 5.39 15.76 11.60
CA LEU A 353 6.29 14.90 12.38
C LEU A 353 7.32 14.11 11.56
N ASP A 354 7.52 14.39 10.27
CA ASP A 354 8.58 13.70 9.51
C ASP A 354 9.98 13.93 10.12
N LEU A 355 10.21 15.11 10.73
CA LEU A 355 11.42 15.44 11.51
C LEU A 355 11.50 14.73 12.88
N ASN A 356 10.39 14.13 13.31
CA ASN A 356 10.19 13.56 14.63
C ASN A 356 9.81 12.06 14.54
N ARG A 357 10.19 11.37 13.45
CA ARG A 357 10.05 9.92 13.28
C ARG A 357 10.47 9.12 14.52
N GLU A 358 11.48 9.60 15.23
CA GLU A 358 12.01 8.97 16.44
C GLU A 358 11.20 9.27 17.71
N THR A 359 10.40 10.33 17.74
CA THR A 359 9.63 10.73 18.94
C THR A 359 8.24 10.09 19.01
N CYS A 360 7.68 9.65 17.88
CA CYS A 360 6.36 9.00 17.83
C CYS A 360 6.30 7.69 18.64
N VAL A 361 7.41 6.96 18.73
CA VAL A 361 7.53 5.69 19.46
C VAL A 361 8.83 5.71 20.24
N SER A 362 8.77 5.55 21.56
CA SER A 362 9.96 5.57 22.41
C SER A 362 10.96 4.48 21.99
N HIS A 363 12.26 4.78 22.09
CA HIS A 363 13.32 3.82 21.76
C HIS A 363 13.18 2.52 22.56
N LEU A 364 12.86 2.62 23.85
CA LEU A 364 12.61 1.46 24.71
C LEU A 364 11.46 0.59 24.18
N ARG A 365 10.36 1.20 23.73
CA ARG A 365 9.23 0.47 23.15
C ARG A 365 9.61 -0.19 21.82
N LYS A 366 10.36 0.50 20.95
CA LYS A 366 10.91 -0.10 19.72
C LYS A 366 11.79 -1.30 20.03
N GLN A 367 12.70 -1.19 21.00
CA GLN A 367 13.60 -2.27 21.41
C GLN A 367 12.84 -3.48 21.95
N ARG A 368 11.86 -3.24 22.84
CA ARG A 368 10.97 -4.28 23.39
C ARG A 368 10.20 -5.01 22.28
N ILE A 369 9.60 -4.26 21.36
CA ILE A 369 8.94 -4.80 20.16
C ILE A 369 9.94 -5.61 19.34
N GLY A 370 11.13 -5.07 19.07
CA GLY A 370 12.16 -5.69 18.26
C GLY A 370 12.57 -7.05 18.79
N VAL A 371 12.85 -7.12 20.09
CA VAL A 371 13.21 -8.35 20.78
C VAL A 371 12.08 -9.38 20.73
N TRP A 372 10.83 -8.93 20.81
CA TRP A 372 9.68 -9.81 20.76
C TRP A 372 9.48 -10.39 19.36
N ILE A 373 9.50 -9.51 18.34
CA ILE A 373 9.42 -9.85 16.92
C ILE A 373 10.47 -10.86 16.52
N ARG A 374 11.72 -10.65 16.95
CA ARG A 374 12.79 -11.59 16.71
C ARG A 374 12.44 -13.00 17.20
N ASN A 375 11.93 -13.15 18.43
CA ASN A 375 11.64 -14.48 18.95
C ASN A 375 10.52 -15.20 18.17
N VAL A 376 9.56 -14.48 17.61
CA VAL A 376 8.54 -15.10 16.74
C VAL A 376 9.11 -15.40 15.37
N CYS A 377 9.97 -14.56 14.80
CA CYS A 377 10.68 -14.90 13.57
C CYS A 377 11.54 -16.15 13.77
N ASP A 378 12.35 -16.22 14.83
CA ASP A 378 13.14 -17.40 15.19
C ASP A 378 12.26 -18.64 15.34
N ALA A 379 11.10 -18.48 15.96
CA ALA A 379 10.12 -19.54 16.10
C ALA A 379 9.60 -19.99 14.72
N VAL A 380 9.10 -19.07 13.89
CA VAL A 380 8.58 -19.39 12.55
C VAL A 380 9.65 -20.07 11.68
N GLU A 381 10.90 -19.60 11.74
CA GLU A 381 12.04 -20.19 11.03
C GLU A 381 12.36 -21.61 11.53
N GLN A 382 12.36 -21.84 12.85
CA GLN A 382 12.50 -23.19 13.42
C GLN A 382 11.34 -24.11 13.01
N ALA A 383 10.15 -23.56 12.77
CA ALA A 383 9.01 -24.32 12.30
C ALA A 383 9.08 -24.65 10.80
N SER A 384 9.67 -23.78 9.98
CA SER A 384 9.76 -23.94 8.52
C SER A 384 10.76 -24.99 8.08
N ASP A 385 11.81 -25.24 8.85
CA ASP A 385 12.84 -26.24 8.50
C ASP A 385 12.26 -27.67 8.36
N HIS A 386 11.01 -27.92 8.78
CA HIS A 386 10.43 -29.26 8.86
C HIS A 386 8.94 -29.42 8.45
N ASP A 387 8.19 -28.36 8.10
CA ASP A 387 6.73 -28.47 7.98
C ASP A 387 6.06 -27.38 7.11
N ALA A 388 5.01 -27.74 6.35
CA ALA A 388 4.12 -26.82 5.63
C ALA A 388 3.44 -25.78 6.56
N ARG A 389 3.40 -26.05 7.86
CA ARG A 389 2.97 -25.10 8.88
C ARG A 389 3.88 -23.89 8.98
N GLY A 390 5.20 -24.09 8.91
CA GLY A 390 6.15 -22.96 8.94
C GLY A 390 5.96 -22.06 7.73
N ASP A 391 5.72 -22.65 6.55
CA ASP A 391 5.38 -21.90 5.34
C ASP A 391 4.14 -21.02 5.55
N PHE A 392 3.07 -21.62 6.10
CA PHE A 392 1.82 -20.92 6.37
C PHE A 392 2.03 -19.75 7.36
N LEU A 393 2.80 -19.96 8.43
CA LEU A 393 3.09 -18.93 9.42
C LEU A 393 3.92 -17.78 8.85
N MET A 394 4.88 -18.07 7.98
CA MET A 394 5.65 -17.04 7.30
C MET A 394 4.78 -16.22 6.33
N ILE A 395 3.87 -16.86 5.60
CA ILE A 395 2.89 -16.14 4.76
C ILE A 395 2.00 -15.25 5.62
N ARG A 396 1.56 -15.72 6.80
CA ARG A 396 0.82 -14.89 7.75
C ARG A 396 1.66 -13.73 8.26
N LEU A 397 2.94 -13.93 8.57
CA LEU A 397 3.84 -12.85 8.97
C LEU A 397 3.89 -11.74 7.91
N VAL A 398 4.05 -12.11 6.63
CA VAL A 398 4.01 -11.16 5.52
C VAL A 398 2.65 -10.46 5.42
N ARG A 399 1.55 -11.22 5.46
CA ARG A 399 0.19 -10.69 5.33
C ARG A 399 -0.25 -9.79 6.48
N GLU A 400 0.09 -10.12 7.71
CA GLU A 400 -0.41 -9.45 8.91
C GLU A 400 0.56 -8.43 9.46
N ILE A 401 1.87 -8.68 9.37
CA ILE A 401 2.88 -7.78 9.94
C ILE A 401 3.42 -6.84 8.87
N TYR A 402 3.78 -7.33 7.67
CA TYR A 402 4.34 -6.44 6.63
C TYR A 402 3.30 -5.50 6.01
N THR A 403 2.00 -5.70 6.25
CA THR A 403 0.95 -4.75 5.85
C THR A 403 0.69 -3.67 6.91
N ILE A 404 1.43 -3.63 8.01
CA ILE A 404 1.25 -2.62 9.06
C ILE A 404 1.78 -1.27 8.55
N PRO A 405 0.99 -0.19 8.59
CA PRO A 405 1.47 1.13 8.17
C PRO A 405 2.74 1.54 8.93
N LEU A 406 3.76 1.95 8.18
CA LEU A 406 5.04 2.44 8.70
C LEU A 406 5.71 1.44 9.65
N LEU A 407 5.73 0.16 9.28
CA LEU A 407 6.29 -0.91 10.12
C LEU A 407 7.74 -0.60 10.51
N THR A 408 8.56 -0.13 9.57
CA THR A 408 9.98 0.18 9.81
C THR A 408 10.18 1.36 10.79
N TRP A 409 9.13 2.10 11.13
CA TRP A 409 9.18 3.18 12.13
C TRP A 409 8.82 2.67 13.53
N LYS A 410 8.08 1.56 13.60
CA LYS A 410 7.54 0.97 14.84
C LYS A 410 8.45 -0.07 15.48
N VAL A 411 9.48 -0.52 14.75
CA VAL A 411 10.42 -1.54 15.21
C VAL A 411 11.81 -0.95 15.43
N SER A 412 12.66 -1.66 16.19
CA SER A 412 14.02 -1.22 16.46
C SER A 412 14.96 -1.46 15.26
N ASN A 413 16.05 -0.69 15.21
CA ASN A 413 17.06 -0.83 14.17
C ASN A 413 17.75 -2.21 14.23
N GLU A 414 17.88 -2.81 15.42
CA GLU A 414 18.45 -4.15 15.57
C GLU A 414 17.54 -5.23 14.97
N LEU A 415 16.21 -5.05 15.02
CA LEU A 415 15.30 -5.95 14.33
C LEU A 415 15.36 -5.74 12.82
N LEU A 416 15.38 -4.49 12.35
CA LEU A 416 15.51 -4.20 10.92
C LEU A 416 16.79 -4.82 10.37
N ALA A 417 17.92 -4.64 11.06
CA ALA A 417 19.18 -5.29 10.73
C ALA A 417 19.03 -6.81 10.70
N TYR A 418 18.40 -7.43 11.71
CA TYR A 418 18.13 -8.87 11.73
C TYR A 418 17.34 -9.33 10.50
N TRP A 419 16.29 -8.60 10.09
CA TRP A 419 15.49 -8.98 8.93
C TRP A 419 16.25 -8.91 7.61
N VAL A 420 17.12 -7.91 7.45
CA VAL A 420 17.74 -7.58 6.16
C VAL A 420 19.18 -8.07 6.00
N THR A 421 19.82 -8.50 7.08
CA THR A 421 21.18 -9.06 7.07
C THR A 421 21.15 -10.59 7.10
N SER A 422 22.09 -11.24 6.42
CA SER A 422 22.25 -12.69 6.47
C SER A 422 22.97 -13.07 7.76
N SER A 423 22.33 -13.88 8.61
CA SER A 423 22.91 -14.39 9.85
C SER A 423 23.56 -15.77 9.62
N GLY A 424 24.70 -15.79 8.95
CA GLY A 424 25.47 -17.01 8.71
C GLY A 424 24.93 -17.87 7.56
N THR A 425 24.76 -19.17 7.78
CA THR A 425 24.32 -20.14 6.74
C THR A 425 22.84 -20.01 6.39
N LYS A 426 22.04 -19.47 7.31
CA LYS A 426 20.63 -19.16 7.07
C LYS A 426 20.59 -17.80 6.36
N GLY A 427 20.09 -17.79 5.13
CA GLY A 427 20.01 -16.59 4.29
C GLY A 427 19.22 -15.46 4.96
N CYS A 428 19.15 -14.31 4.30
CA CYS A 428 18.38 -13.16 4.78
C CYS A 428 16.89 -13.55 5.08
N PRO A 429 16.37 -13.37 6.32
CA PRO A 429 15.01 -13.74 6.67
C PRO A 429 13.95 -13.04 5.82
N PHE A 430 14.16 -11.75 5.52
CA PHE A 430 13.28 -10.98 4.64
C PHE A 430 13.21 -11.58 3.25
N VAL A 431 14.35 -11.91 2.65
CA VAL A 431 14.41 -12.57 1.32
C VAL A 431 13.70 -13.92 1.34
N SER A 432 13.90 -14.71 2.38
CA SER A 432 13.26 -16.03 2.54
C SER A 432 11.74 -15.91 2.63
N ALA A 433 11.25 -14.92 3.40
CA ALA A 433 9.83 -14.62 3.49
C ALA A 433 9.24 -14.17 2.15
N LEU A 434 9.95 -13.34 1.38
CA LEU A 434 9.50 -12.90 0.06
C LEU A 434 9.46 -14.03 -0.97
N ARG A 435 10.48 -14.91 -0.99
CA ARG A 435 10.51 -16.09 -1.87
C ARG A 435 9.33 -17.00 -1.59
N LEU A 436 9.15 -17.37 -0.33
CA LEU A 436 8.05 -18.23 0.06
C LEU A 436 6.68 -17.59 -0.21
N PHE A 437 6.54 -16.28 0.04
CA PHE A 437 5.32 -15.55 -0.30
C PHE A 437 5.08 -15.51 -1.81
N GLY A 438 6.13 -15.35 -2.62
CA GLY A 438 6.07 -15.45 -4.07
C GLY A 438 5.58 -16.82 -4.53
N ASP A 439 6.24 -17.89 -4.06
CA ASP A 439 6.00 -19.27 -4.47
C ASP A 439 4.60 -19.76 -4.09
N LYS A 440 4.11 -19.41 -2.90
CA LYS A 440 2.81 -19.86 -2.39
C LYS A 440 1.68 -18.87 -2.69
N GLY A 441 2.00 -17.59 -2.87
CA GLY A 441 1.04 -16.53 -3.15
C GLY A 441 0.56 -16.49 -4.60
N ASP A 442 1.30 -17.10 -5.51
CA ASP A 442 1.00 -17.09 -6.95
C ASP A 442 -0.37 -17.65 -7.30
N GLY A 443 -0.74 -18.80 -6.74
CA GLY A 443 -2.08 -19.39 -6.95
C GLY A 443 -3.22 -18.50 -6.45
N LEU A 444 -2.97 -17.61 -5.51
CA LEU A 444 -3.96 -16.67 -4.98
C LEU A 444 -4.04 -15.37 -5.80
N LEU A 445 -2.93 -14.97 -6.42
CA LEU A 445 -2.91 -13.79 -7.29
C LEU A 445 -3.59 -14.02 -8.63
N GLN A 446 -3.40 -15.20 -9.23
CA GLN A 446 -3.94 -15.48 -10.55
C GLN A 446 -5.46 -15.53 -10.57
N ASN A 447 -6.10 -15.95 -9.47
CA ASN A 447 -7.53 -16.23 -9.44
C ASN A 447 -8.37 -15.05 -8.90
N ASP A 448 -7.85 -14.31 -7.90
CA ASP A 448 -8.68 -13.40 -7.10
C ASP A 448 -8.13 -11.96 -7.02
N GLY A 449 -7.01 -11.65 -7.68
CA GLY A 449 -6.40 -10.31 -7.63
C GLY A 449 -5.71 -9.98 -6.28
N VAL A 450 -4.84 -8.97 -6.29
CA VAL A 450 -4.00 -8.59 -5.14
C VAL A 450 -4.83 -8.16 -3.92
N GLU A 451 -6.02 -7.61 -4.13
CA GLU A 451 -6.90 -7.15 -3.04
C GLU A 451 -7.31 -8.30 -2.10
N ASN A 452 -7.51 -9.49 -2.66
CA ASN A 452 -7.89 -10.67 -1.89
C ASN A 452 -6.71 -11.33 -1.15
N LEU A 453 -5.46 -10.97 -1.46
CA LEU A 453 -4.31 -11.40 -0.66
C LEU A 453 -4.30 -10.81 0.75
N PHE A 454 -4.89 -9.63 0.92
CA PHE A 454 -4.88 -8.86 2.15
C PHE A 454 -6.32 -8.52 2.59
N PRO A 455 -7.13 -9.51 3.01
CA PRO A 455 -8.56 -9.33 3.32
C PRO A 455 -8.80 -8.62 4.67
N PHE A 456 -7.88 -7.76 5.10
CA PHE A 456 -7.92 -7.12 6.41
C PHE A 456 -8.63 -5.77 6.33
N ASP A 457 -9.89 -5.76 6.75
CA ASP A 457 -10.67 -4.54 7.00
C ASP A 457 -10.42 -3.97 8.42
N ASP A 458 -9.35 -4.41 9.08
CA ASP A 458 -9.09 -4.14 10.51
C ASP A 458 -8.94 -2.64 10.82
N VAL A 459 -8.50 -1.86 9.83
CA VAL A 459 -8.33 -0.41 9.97
C VAL A 459 -9.22 0.27 8.93
N PRO A 460 -10.27 1.00 9.35
CA PRO A 460 -11.09 1.73 8.40
C PRO A 460 -10.23 2.80 7.71
N MET A 461 -10.48 3.03 6.41
CA MET A 461 -9.75 4.04 5.62
C MET A 461 -9.85 5.46 6.21
N THR A 462 -10.82 5.71 7.08
CA THR A 462 -10.97 6.96 7.84
C THR A 462 -9.90 7.16 8.91
N VAL A 463 -9.27 6.09 9.40
CA VAL A 463 -8.22 6.10 10.42
C VAL A 463 -6.83 5.98 9.80
N CYS A 464 -6.68 5.15 8.77
CA CYS A 464 -5.45 5.06 7.97
C CYS A 464 -5.83 5.19 6.49
N PRO A 465 -5.39 6.25 5.79
CA PRO A 465 -5.74 6.46 4.38
C PRO A 465 -5.00 5.52 3.42
N ALA A 466 -4.29 4.51 3.94
CA ALA A 466 -3.51 3.57 3.14
C ALA A 466 -4.09 2.15 3.24
N THR A 467 -4.31 1.51 2.09
CA THR A 467 -4.74 0.11 2.03
C THR A 467 -3.64 -0.83 2.52
N PRO A 468 -3.97 -2.05 2.96
CA PRO A 468 -2.96 -3.05 3.31
C PRO A 468 -1.92 -3.30 2.20
N THR A 469 -2.35 -3.30 0.94
CA THR A 469 -1.45 -3.43 -0.23
C THR A 469 -0.47 -2.26 -0.35
N GLN A 470 -0.93 -1.02 -0.13
CA GLN A 470 -0.06 0.16 -0.15
C GLN A 470 0.95 0.12 1.01
N CYS A 471 0.49 -0.26 2.21
CA CYS A 471 1.37 -0.42 3.37
C CYS A 471 2.40 -1.51 3.14
N PHE A 472 2.00 -2.62 2.53
CA PHE A 472 2.90 -3.71 2.18
C PHE A 472 3.95 -3.28 1.17
N LEU A 473 3.56 -2.62 0.07
CA LEU A 473 4.51 -2.09 -0.89
C LEU A 473 5.51 -1.13 -0.22
N ALA A 474 5.03 -0.19 0.59
CA ALA A 474 5.88 0.79 1.27
C ALA A 474 6.91 0.10 2.19
N ASN A 475 6.47 -0.89 2.98
CA ASN A 475 7.37 -1.62 3.87
C ASN A 475 8.36 -2.50 3.10
N VAL A 476 7.92 -3.19 2.04
CA VAL A 476 8.78 -4.02 1.20
C VAL A 476 9.86 -3.17 0.53
N VAL A 477 9.50 -2.01 -0.04
CA VAL A 477 10.47 -1.08 -0.63
C VAL A 477 11.47 -0.59 0.42
N GLN A 478 11.00 -0.17 1.60
CA GLN A 478 11.89 0.29 2.67
C GLN A 478 12.84 -0.81 3.17
N LEU A 479 12.34 -2.03 3.38
CA LEU A 479 13.18 -3.16 3.78
C LEU A 479 14.16 -3.56 2.67
N GLY A 480 13.72 -3.54 1.41
CA GLY A 480 14.58 -3.77 0.25
C GLY A 480 15.71 -2.76 0.14
N LEU A 481 15.43 -1.48 0.38
CA LEU A 481 16.45 -0.42 0.41
C LEU A 481 17.47 -0.62 1.53
N LEU A 482 17.06 -1.19 2.67
CA LEU A 482 17.95 -1.50 3.79
C LEU A 482 18.72 -2.82 3.60
N CYS A 483 18.32 -3.65 2.64
CA CYS A 483 18.83 -5.00 2.46
C CYS A 483 19.98 -5.05 1.45
N PRO A 484 21.24 -5.28 1.91
CA PRO A 484 22.41 -5.30 1.02
C PRO A 484 22.32 -6.39 -0.05
N THR A 485 21.56 -7.46 0.21
CA THR A 485 21.36 -8.55 -0.74
C THR A 485 20.38 -8.21 -1.88
N LEU A 486 19.68 -7.07 -1.80
CA LEU A 486 18.67 -6.65 -2.78
C LEU A 486 18.99 -5.29 -3.43
N ASN A 487 19.48 -4.32 -2.66
CA ASN A 487 19.65 -2.93 -3.11
C ASN A 487 20.91 -2.67 -3.95
N GLY A 488 21.86 -3.61 -3.98
CA GLY A 488 23.12 -3.47 -4.71
C GLY A 488 24.12 -2.48 -4.10
N THR A 489 23.94 -2.01 -2.85
CA THR A 489 24.91 -1.13 -2.17
C THR A 489 26.26 -1.84 -1.97
N ASP A 490 26.23 -3.16 -1.86
CA ASP A 490 27.42 -4.01 -1.84
C ASP A 490 27.28 -5.05 -2.96
N SER A 491 27.96 -4.80 -4.08
CA SER A 491 27.93 -5.68 -5.26
C SER A 491 28.34 -7.13 -4.96
N LEU A 492 29.11 -7.37 -3.89
CA LEU A 492 29.54 -8.71 -3.49
C LEU A 492 28.46 -9.47 -2.71
N LYS A 493 27.49 -8.76 -2.12
CA LYS A 493 26.40 -9.36 -1.34
C LYS A 493 25.09 -9.48 -2.11
N LEU A 494 25.00 -8.88 -3.30
CA LEU A 494 23.78 -8.87 -4.11
C LEU A 494 23.41 -10.30 -4.55
N ASP A 495 22.25 -10.78 -4.12
CA ASP A 495 21.67 -12.03 -4.60
C ASP A 495 20.69 -11.70 -5.74
N PHE A 496 21.15 -11.92 -6.98
CA PHE A 496 20.35 -11.63 -8.17
C PHE A 496 19.01 -12.40 -8.20
N GLY A 497 18.98 -13.64 -7.71
CA GLY A 497 17.75 -14.43 -7.66
C GLY A 497 16.75 -13.86 -6.65
N ALA A 498 17.23 -13.44 -5.48
CA ALA A 498 16.41 -12.74 -4.50
C ALA A 498 15.90 -11.39 -5.04
N ALA A 499 16.75 -10.65 -5.74
CA ALA A 499 16.40 -9.37 -6.32
C ALA A 499 15.32 -9.52 -7.42
N VAL A 500 15.39 -10.57 -8.25
CA VAL A 500 14.32 -10.90 -9.21
C VAL A 500 12.98 -11.12 -8.53
N VAL A 501 12.94 -11.93 -7.45
CA VAL A 501 11.70 -12.16 -6.67
C VAL A 501 11.16 -10.84 -6.13
N PHE A 502 12.03 -10.02 -5.56
CA PHE A 502 11.69 -8.74 -4.95
C PHE A 502 11.09 -7.75 -5.96
N PHE A 503 11.74 -7.52 -7.10
CA PHE A 503 11.24 -6.59 -8.11
C PHE A 503 10.00 -7.12 -8.85
N ASN A 504 9.86 -8.43 -9.01
CA ASN A 504 8.62 -9.04 -9.51
C ASN A 504 7.46 -8.73 -8.56
N LEU A 505 7.65 -8.95 -7.26
CA LEU A 505 6.65 -8.65 -6.25
C LEU A 505 6.30 -7.15 -6.24
N ILE A 506 7.29 -6.26 -6.31
CA ILE A 506 7.03 -4.82 -6.43
C ILE A 506 6.19 -4.53 -7.67
N THR A 507 6.50 -5.15 -8.81
CA THR A 507 5.75 -4.91 -10.05
C THR A 507 4.27 -5.28 -9.88
N VAL A 508 3.98 -6.45 -9.29
CA VAL A 508 2.63 -6.91 -8.97
C VAL A 508 1.91 -5.92 -8.05
N LEU A 509 2.56 -5.50 -6.96
CA LEU A 509 1.96 -4.60 -5.98
C LEU A 509 1.70 -3.21 -6.57
N VAL A 510 2.64 -2.69 -7.36
CA VAL A 510 2.51 -1.41 -8.06
C VAL A 510 1.36 -1.45 -9.07
N GLN A 511 1.07 -2.60 -9.70
CA GLN A 511 -0.08 -2.77 -10.59
C GLN A 511 -1.41 -2.74 -9.85
N ALA A 512 -1.48 -3.35 -8.67
CA ALA A 512 -2.69 -3.37 -7.86
C ALA A 512 -3.07 -2.03 -7.24
N ILE A 513 -2.11 -1.12 -7.06
CA ILE A 513 -2.38 0.15 -6.39
C ILE A 513 -3.13 1.11 -7.32
N PRO A 514 -4.20 1.80 -6.85
CA PRO A 514 -4.88 2.84 -7.62
C PRO A 514 -3.93 3.99 -7.96
N LEU A 515 -4.10 4.61 -9.13
CA LEU A 515 -3.21 5.68 -9.62
C LEU A 515 -3.15 6.88 -8.67
N ALA A 516 -4.29 7.20 -8.08
CA ALA A 516 -4.46 8.35 -7.21
C ALA A 516 -3.52 8.32 -5.99
N THR A 517 -3.03 7.14 -5.62
CA THR A 517 -2.12 6.93 -4.48
C THR A 517 -0.83 7.71 -4.61
N PHE A 518 -0.21 7.73 -5.80
CA PHE A 518 1.10 8.35 -6.02
C PHE A 518 1.01 9.73 -6.68
N SER A 519 -0.17 10.12 -7.15
CA SER A 519 -0.40 11.43 -7.77
C SER A 519 -0.77 12.52 -6.76
N SER A 520 -0.86 12.21 -5.46
CA SER A 520 -1.02 13.26 -4.46
C SER A 520 0.29 14.05 -4.42
N ARG A 521 0.22 15.33 -4.78
CA ARG A 521 1.33 16.29 -4.72
C ARG A 521 2.04 16.28 -3.35
N ASP A 522 1.35 15.83 -2.31
CA ASP A 522 1.85 15.75 -0.94
C ASP A 522 2.74 14.52 -0.68
N SER A 523 2.68 13.48 -1.51
CA SER A 523 3.44 12.21 -1.30
C SER A 523 4.86 12.19 -1.87
N ALA A 524 5.17 13.07 -2.84
CA ALA A 524 6.44 13.07 -3.57
C ALA A 524 7.40 14.18 -3.12
N VAL A 525 7.03 14.97 -2.12
CA VAL A 525 7.80 16.12 -1.67
C VAL A 525 8.46 15.76 -0.35
N VAL A 526 9.77 15.55 -0.38
CA VAL A 526 10.57 15.77 0.83
C VAL A 526 10.58 17.29 1.02
N TRP A 527 10.05 17.74 2.15
CA TRP A 527 9.98 19.15 2.52
C TRP A 527 11.26 19.50 3.29
N VAL A 528 11.90 20.61 2.93
CA VAL A 528 12.96 21.21 3.75
C VAL A 528 12.39 22.49 4.35
N ASP A 529 12.59 22.65 5.65
CA ASP A 529 12.21 23.87 6.34
C ASP A 529 13.09 25.02 5.86
N GLY A 530 12.46 26.03 5.26
CA GLY A 530 13.10 27.32 5.05
C GLY A 530 13.41 27.97 6.41
N VAL A 531 14.42 28.83 6.44
CA VAL A 531 14.92 29.55 7.64
C VAL A 531 13.83 30.34 8.39
N ASN A 532 12.66 30.55 7.76
CA ASN A 532 11.52 31.30 8.32
C ASN A 532 10.30 30.42 8.70
N GLY A 533 10.44 29.09 8.80
CA GLY A 533 9.34 28.20 9.19
C GLY A 533 8.30 27.95 8.09
N HIS A 534 8.62 28.28 6.84
CA HIS A 534 7.84 27.87 5.67
C HIS A 534 8.52 26.67 4.99
N THR A 535 7.78 25.57 4.87
CA THR A 535 8.23 24.36 4.18
C THR A 535 8.26 24.60 2.67
N ILE A 536 9.42 24.42 2.03
CA ILE A 536 9.56 24.48 0.57
C ILE A 536 9.89 23.06 0.09
N PRO A 537 9.25 22.55 -0.97
CA PRO A 537 9.62 21.26 -1.56
C PRO A 537 11.11 21.27 -1.93
N ILE A 538 11.88 20.20 -1.64
CA ILE A 538 13.33 20.12 -1.94
C ILE A 538 13.65 20.44 -3.41
N VAL A 539 12.75 20.10 -4.33
CA VAL A 539 12.90 20.35 -5.76
C VAL A 539 12.73 21.85 -6.12
N LEU A 540 12.14 22.66 -5.24
CA LEU A 540 12.01 24.12 -5.39
C LEU A 540 12.90 24.92 -4.41
N SER A 541 13.52 24.29 -3.41
CA SER A 541 14.47 24.97 -2.54
C SER A 541 15.77 25.19 -3.30
N LYS A 542 16.00 26.42 -3.76
CA LYS A 542 17.29 26.84 -4.34
C LYS A 542 18.34 26.79 -3.22
N SER A 543 19.42 26.03 -3.42
CA SER A 543 20.57 26.09 -2.51
C SER A 543 21.24 27.47 -2.63
N ASP A 544 22.06 27.83 -1.64
CA ASP A 544 22.89 29.05 -1.74
C ASP A 544 23.78 29.05 -2.98
N LYS A 545 24.16 27.84 -3.47
CA LYS A 545 24.87 27.69 -4.73
C LYS A 545 24.00 28.00 -5.94
N ASP A 546 22.72 27.60 -5.93
CA ASP A 546 21.77 27.89 -7.01
C ASP A 546 21.40 29.38 -7.05
N LEU A 547 21.19 30.00 -5.87
CA LEU A 547 20.96 31.45 -5.77
C LEU A 547 22.19 32.25 -6.23
N LYS A 548 23.39 31.77 -5.88
CA LYS A 548 24.63 32.35 -6.40
C LYS A 548 24.76 32.15 -7.90
N HIS A 549 24.46 30.96 -8.42
CA HIS A 549 24.52 30.68 -9.85
C HIS A 549 23.50 31.49 -10.65
N GLU A 550 22.30 31.70 -10.11
CA GLU A 550 21.27 32.55 -10.71
C GLU A 550 21.65 34.03 -10.65
N LYS A 551 22.28 34.48 -9.56
CA LYS A 551 22.86 35.83 -9.45
C LYS A 551 24.01 36.02 -10.44
N ASP A 552 24.89 35.03 -10.57
CA ASP A 552 25.98 35.02 -11.55
C ASP A 552 25.40 35.01 -12.98
N MET A 553 24.33 34.26 -13.24
CA MET A 553 23.61 34.25 -14.53
C MET A 553 22.86 35.55 -14.81
N LEU A 554 22.35 36.25 -13.79
CA LEU A 554 21.74 37.57 -13.90
C LEU A 554 22.79 38.66 -14.14
N GLU A 555 23.95 38.58 -13.47
CA GLU A 555 25.09 39.47 -13.71
C GLU A 555 25.71 39.24 -15.10
N VAL A 556 25.83 37.98 -15.54
CA VAL A 556 26.27 37.63 -16.90
C VAL A 556 25.19 37.93 -17.96
N GLY A 557 23.91 37.81 -17.61
CA GLY A 557 22.75 38.14 -18.45
C GLY A 557 22.43 39.63 -18.54
N SER A 558 23.06 40.47 -17.71
CA SER A 558 22.92 41.93 -17.75
C SER A 558 23.54 42.57 -19.00
N SER A 559 24.40 41.84 -19.74
CA SER A 559 24.67 42.17 -21.14
C SER A 559 23.53 41.63 -22.01
N SER A 560 22.59 42.51 -22.35
CA SER A 560 21.28 42.13 -22.89
C SER A 560 21.36 41.09 -24.02
N ALA A 561 20.43 40.12 -24.00
CA ALA A 561 20.19 39.18 -25.10
C ALA A 561 19.95 39.91 -26.44
N ALA A 562 19.50 41.16 -26.41
CA ALA A 562 19.41 42.03 -27.59
C ALA A 562 20.79 42.42 -28.16
N SER A 563 21.83 42.54 -27.33
CA SER A 563 23.21 42.79 -27.79
C SER A 563 23.85 41.56 -28.43
N LEU A 564 23.53 40.36 -27.94
CA LEU A 564 23.99 39.07 -28.50
C LEU A 564 23.25 38.74 -29.80
N ALA A 565 21.92 38.91 -29.82
CA ALA A 565 21.11 38.77 -31.03
C ALA A 565 21.46 39.83 -32.09
N ALA A 566 21.78 41.07 -31.70
CA ALA A 566 22.25 42.09 -32.64
C ALA A 566 23.67 41.84 -33.15
N LYS A 567 24.50 41.08 -32.41
CA LYS A 567 25.84 40.68 -32.82
C LYS A 567 25.80 39.47 -33.75
N GLU A 568 24.94 38.49 -33.48
CA GLU A 568 24.65 37.35 -34.38
C GLU A 568 23.96 37.81 -35.67
N ALA A 569 22.94 38.68 -35.58
CA ALA A 569 22.27 39.25 -36.76
C ALA A 569 23.18 40.17 -37.60
N ARG A 570 24.28 40.68 -37.03
CA ARG A 570 25.33 41.40 -37.79
C ARG A 570 26.27 40.45 -38.52
N VAL A 571 26.53 39.26 -37.97
CA VAL A 571 27.36 38.23 -38.63
C VAL A 571 26.58 37.59 -39.78
N ASP A 572 25.26 37.43 -39.66
CA ASP A 572 24.40 36.92 -40.74
C ASP A 572 24.01 37.96 -41.82
N ARG A 573 24.22 39.26 -41.54
CA ARG A 573 23.97 40.33 -42.51
C ARG A 573 24.94 40.35 -43.70
N ASN A 574 26.02 39.56 -43.66
CA ASN A 574 27.02 39.48 -44.74
C ASN A 574 26.81 38.31 -45.72
N LYS A 575 25.74 37.52 -45.60
CA LYS A 575 25.38 36.52 -46.61
C LYS A 575 24.39 37.11 -47.62
N SER A 576 24.80 37.07 -48.89
CA SER A 576 24.25 37.72 -50.08
C SER A 576 22.81 37.38 -50.49
N PHE A 577 21.99 36.82 -49.61
CA PHE A 577 20.64 36.35 -49.95
C PHE A 577 19.55 37.44 -49.86
N TRP A 578 19.78 38.52 -49.09
CA TRP A 578 18.73 39.52 -48.80
C TRP A 578 18.65 40.73 -49.75
N ASN A 579 19.55 40.86 -50.72
CA ASN A 579 19.58 42.04 -51.62
C ASN A 579 18.62 41.96 -52.84
N SER A 580 17.94 40.83 -53.06
CA SER A 580 17.15 40.63 -54.29
C SER A 580 15.65 40.95 -54.15
N SER A 581 15.09 41.01 -52.93
CA SER A 581 13.64 41.23 -52.79
C SER A 581 13.26 42.72 -52.76
N LYS A 582 12.35 43.13 -53.66
CA LYS A 582 11.77 44.49 -53.69
C LYS A 582 10.97 44.82 -52.42
N TRP A 583 10.55 43.80 -51.67
CA TRP A 583 9.83 43.92 -50.41
C TRP A 583 10.75 44.43 -49.28
N ALA A 584 11.99 43.95 -49.21
CA ALA A 584 12.97 44.37 -48.20
C ALA A 584 13.38 45.86 -48.37
N ARG A 585 13.51 46.36 -49.60
CA ARG A 585 13.90 47.76 -49.88
C ARG A 585 12.87 48.81 -49.43
N LYS A 586 11.59 48.44 -49.33
CA LYS A 586 10.53 49.37 -48.85
C LYS A 586 10.49 49.49 -47.33
N LEU A 587 10.92 48.47 -46.60
CA LEU A 587 11.01 48.50 -45.13
C LEU A 587 12.21 49.31 -44.64
N THR A 588 13.34 49.28 -45.36
CA THR A 588 14.56 49.99 -44.93
C THR A 588 14.47 51.51 -45.07
N LYS A 589 13.69 52.01 -46.04
CA LYS A 589 13.51 53.46 -46.25
C LYS A 589 12.63 54.14 -45.18
N GLY A 590 11.81 53.37 -44.46
CA GLY A 590 10.87 53.90 -43.45
C GLY A 590 11.42 54.03 -42.03
N MET A 591 12.56 53.37 -41.71
CA MET A 591 13.09 53.35 -40.33
C MET A 591 14.38 54.15 -40.14
N SER A 592 14.98 54.70 -41.20
CA SER A 592 16.22 55.48 -41.13
C SER A 592 16.04 56.96 -40.75
N SER A 593 14.81 57.42 -40.44
CA SER A 593 14.56 58.81 -40.05
C SER A 593 14.23 59.02 -38.56
N LEU A 594 14.29 57.98 -37.72
CA LEU A 594 13.72 58.07 -36.37
C LEU A 594 14.70 57.87 -35.20
N LEU A 595 15.97 57.51 -35.42
CA LEU A 595 16.93 57.30 -34.32
C LEU A 595 18.38 57.63 -34.74
N VAL A 596 18.75 58.92 -34.69
CA VAL A 596 20.14 59.36 -34.52
C VAL A 596 20.16 60.47 -33.48
N GLY A 597 20.49 60.10 -32.25
CA GLY A 597 21.06 61.02 -31.26
C GLY A 597 22.54 60.68 -31.16
N GLU A 598 23.39 61.56 -31.66
CA GLU A 598 24.83 61.55 -31.39
C GLU A 598 25.04 61.93 -29.94
N ASP A 599 25.71 61.06 -29.18
CA ASP A 599 26.73 61.42 -28.17
C ASP A 599 26.93 60.25 -27.19
N ALA A 600 27.98 59.45 -27.44
CA ALA A 600 28.80 58.76 -26.41
C ALA A 600 29.74 57.75 -27.08
N LYS A 601 30.78 58.27 -27.73
CA LYS A 601 31.94 57.49 -28.17
C LYS A 601 33.14 57.99 -27.39
N LYS A 602 33.50 57.31 -26.29
CA LYS A 602 34.85 57.19 -25.69
C LYS A 602 34.76 56.66 -24.26
N ARG A 603 35.10 55.38 -24.06
CA ARG A 603 36.06 54.86 -23.04
C ARG A 603 35.87 53.34 -22.85
N ALA A 604 36.97 52.71 -22.45
CA ALA A 604 37.14 51.32 -22.01
C ALA A 604 37.40 50.26 -23.11
N ALA A 605 38.60 50.37 -23.69
CA ALA A 605 39.40 49.19 -24.03
C ALA A 605 40.51 49.06 -22.97
N LYS A 606 40.49 47.97 -22.20
CA LYS A 606 41.67 47.20 -21.72
C LYS A 606 41.27 46.15 -20.69
N ASN A 607 41.84 44.95 -20.88
CA ASN A 607 42.01 43.85 -19.92
C ASN A 607 40.78 43.01 -19.54
N LEU A 608 40.48 42.00 -20.35
CA LEU A 608 39.98 40.71 -19.86
C LEU A 608 40.62 39.58 -20.67
N LYS A 609 41.34 38.69 -19.97
CA LYS A 609 41.74 37.39 -20.52
C LYS A 609 40.46 36.63 -20.91
N PRO A 610 40.45 35.87 -22.02
CA PRO A 610 39.31 35.04 -22.36
C PRO A 610 39.14 33.97 -21.29
N SER A 611 38.15 34.13 -20.42
CA SER A 611 37.67 33.04 -19.57
C SER A 611 37.11 31.98 -20.51
N SER A 612 37.85 30.88 -20.62
CA SER A 612 37.36 29.66 -21.26
C SER A 612 36.06 29.26 -20.56
N LEU A 613 34.93 29.47 -21.24
CA LEU A 613 33.67 28.85 -20.88
C LEU A 613 33.90 27.34 -20.91
N ARG A 614 34.11 26.75 -19.73
CA ARG A 614 34.13 25.29 -19.57
C ARG A 614 32.80 24.78 -20.06
N ASN A 615 32.83 23.96 -21.10
CA ASN A 615 31.64 23.30 -21.61
C ASN A 615 31.04 22.46 -20.47
N GLN A 616 29.90 22.88 -19.93
CA GLN A 616 29.25 22.21 -18.81
C GLN A 616 28.85 20.77 -19.19
N SER A 617 28.65 20.48 -20.48
CA SER A 617 28.37 19.12 -20.96
C SER A 617 29.52 18.16 -20.65
N THR A 618 30.78 18.58 -20.77
CA THR A 618 31.94 17.75 -20.43
C THR A 618 32.08 17.48 -18.93
N VAL A 619 31.72 18.42 -18.06
CA VAL A 619 31.78 18.21 -16.60
C VAL A 619 30.64 17.29 -16.13
N SER A 620 29.42 17.52 -16.64
CA SER A 620 28.29 16.60 -16.44
C SER A 620 28.59 15.21 -16.99
N ARG A 621 29.32 15.10 -18.10
CA ARG A 621 29.74 13.85 -18.71
C ARG A 621 30.77 13.10 -17.87
N ASN A 622 31.81 13.76 -17.37
CA ASN A 622 32.80 13.08 -16.52
C ASN A 622 32.18 12.57 -15.22
N LEU A 623 31.21 13.30 -14.67
CA LEU A 623 30.42 12.86 -13.51
C LEU A 623 29.45 11.72 -13.85
N ALA A 624 28.85 11.74 -15.05
CA ALA A 624 27.92 10.71 -15.54
C ALA A 624 28.62 9.40 -15.92
N GLU A 625 29.81 9.48 -16.52
CA GLU A 625 30.62 8.32 -16.91
C GLU A 625 31.39 7.69 -15.74
N GLY A 626 31.32 8.27 -14.53
CA GLY A 626 32.07 7.80 -13.37
C GLY A 626 33.59 7.87 -13.56
N VAL A 627 34.06 8.74 -14.46
CA VAL A 627 35.49 8.94 -14.72
C VAL A 627 36.04 9.79 -13.57
N GLU A 628 36.35 9.13 -12.45
CA GLU A 628 37.20 9.72 -11.42
C GLU A 628 38.58 9.97 -12.04
N GLY A 629 39.10 11.19 -11.84
CA GLY A 629 40.31 11.67 -12.50
C GLY A 629 41.53 10.77 -12.29
N ASP A 630 42.38 10.71 -13.32
CA ASP A 630 43.71 10.10 -13.40
C ASP A 630 44.23 9.45 -12.11
N CYS A 631 43.88 8.17 -11.92
CA CYS A 631 44.63 7.24 -11.09
C CYS A 631 45.24 6.20 -12.05
N SER A 632 46.46 6.46 -12.50
CA SER A 632 47.17 5.70 -13.54
C SER A 632 47.62 4.28 -13.13
N ASP A 633 47.02 3.65 -12.13
CA ASP A 633 47.44 2.35 -11.58
C ASP A 633 46.39 1.22 -11.67
N ILE A 634 45.28 1.40 -12.39
CA ILE A 634 44.21 0.37 -12.52
C ILE A 634 44.43 -0.57 -13.72
N GLY A 635 45.53 -0.42 -14.47
CA GLY A 635 45.85 -1.27 -15.63
C GLY A 635 46.24 -2.72 -15.30
N THR A 636 46.53 -3.04 -14.03
CA THR A 636 47.17 -4.33 -13.66
C THR A 636 46.28 -5.27 -12.84
N ILE A 637 45.03 -4.90 -12.55
CA ILE A 637 44.12 -5.69 -11.68
C ILE A 637 43.24 -6.68 -12.47
N PHE A 638 43.22 -6.63 -13.81
CA PHE A 638 42.40 -7.54 -14.62
C PHE A 638 43.01 -8.93 -14.91
N SER A 639 44.16 -9.31 -14.34
CA SER A 639 44.79 -10.63 -14.58
C SER A 639 44.75 -11.61 -13.41
N THR A 640 44.19 -11.26 -12.25
CA THR A 640 44.13 -12.20 -11.12
C THR A 640 42.77 -12.88 -11.03
N ASN A 641 42.70 -14.15 -11.47
CA ASN A 641 41.71 -15.18 -11.12
C ASN A 641 40.45 -14.69 -10.36
N ILE A 642 39.60 -13.91 -11.03
CA ILE A 642 38.28 -13.57 -10.51
C ILE A 642 37.45 -14.84 -10.72
N VAL A 643 37.24 -15.61 -9.64
CA VAL A 643 36.21 -16.64 -9.58
C VAL A 643 34.95 -16.05 -10.21
N PRO A 644 34.34 -16.69 -11.23
CA PRO A 644 33.18 -16.13 -11.92
C PRO A 644 32.12 -15.80 -10.86
N ARG A 645 31.99 -14.50 -10.59
CA ARG A 645 31.00 -13.96 -9.66
C ARG A 645 29.65 -14.42 -10.18
N SER A 646 28.76 -14.83 -9.28
CA SER A 646 27.38 -15.24 -9.59
C SER A 646 26.85 -14.43 -10.76
N ASP A 647 26.67 -15.10 -11.90
CA ASP A 647 26.47 -14.45 -13.19
C ASP A 647 25.35 -13.41 -13.05
N TYR A 648 25.66 -12.17 -13.43
CA TYR A 648 24.64 -11.15 -13.61
C TYR A 648 23.55 -11.77 -14.48
N THR A 649 22.39 -12.04 -13.89
CA THR A 649 21.35 -12.75 -14.62
C THR A 649 20.64 -11.74 -15.52
N VAL A 650 20.58 -12.02 -16.81
CA VAL A 650 19.78 -11.24 -17.77
C VAL A 650 18.31 -11.16 -17.28
N THR A 651 17.84 -12.19 -16.58
CA THR A 651 16.56 -12.23 -15.84
C THR A 651 16.39 -11.05 -14.87
N PHE A 652 17.43 -10.67 -14.13
CA PHE A 652 17.37 -9.51 -13.24
C PHE A 652 17.16 -8.21 -14.02
N LEU A 653 17.86 -8.02 -15.14
CA LEU A 653 17.63 -6.88 -16.02
C LEU A 653 16.19 -6.84 -16.54
N PHE A 654 15.66 -7.97 -17.01
CA PHE A 654 14.28 -8.04 -17.49
C PHE A 654 13.29 -7.72 -16.38
N CYS A 655 13.52 -8.21 -15.17
CA CYS A 655 12.71 -7.89 -14.00
C CYS A 655 12.71 -6.39 -13.68
N LEU A 656 13.89 -5.75 -13.68
CA LEU A 656 14.00 -4.29 -13.54
C LEU A 656 13.28 -3.55 -14.67
N CYS A 657 13.46 -3.98 -15.91
CA CYS A 657 12.77 -3.39 -17.06
C CYS A 657 11.26 -3.51 -16.91
N ARG A 658 10.72 -4.65 -16.45
CA ARG A 658 9.28 -4.82 -16.20
C ARG A 658 8.79 -3.91 -15.09
N CYS A 659 9.49 -3.86 -13.95
CA CYS A 659 9.13 -3.02 -12.83
C CYS A 659 9.10 -1.53 -13.24
N PHE A 660 10.19 -1.03 -13.84
CA PHE A 660 10.26 0.36 -14.28
C PHE A 660 9.31 0.64 -15.45
N SER A 661 9.06 -0.34 -16.33
CA SER A 661 8.07 -0.20 -17.39
C SER A 661 6.68 0.09 -16.84
N VAL A 662 6.25 -0.65 -15.82
CA VAL A 662 4.95 -0.42 -15.17
C VAL A 662 4.92 0.97 -14.54
N VAL A 663 5.97 1.35 -13.82
CA VAL A 663 6.07 2.66 -13.17
C VAL A 663 6.01 3.80 -14.20
N VAL A 664 6.85 3.74 -15.24
CA VAL A 664 6.93 4.78 -16.28
C VAL A 664 5.66 4.80 -17.13
N ALA A 665 5.07 3.65 -17.46
CA ALA A 665 3.83 3.61 -18.25
C ALA A 665 2.65 4.21 -17.49
N ARG A 666 2.55 3.96 -16.18
CA ARG A 666 1.47 4.50 -15.34
C ARG A 666 1.67 5.95 -14.98
N TRP A 667 2.88 6.38 -14.63
CA TRP A 667 3.15 7.73 -14.09
C TRP A 667 3.98 8.64 -15.01
N GLY A 668 4.36 8.18 -16.21
CA GLY A 668 5.20 8.94 -17.17
C GLY A 668 4.45 9.89 -18.10
N GLY A 669 3.16 10.15 -17.86
CA GLY A 669 2.40 11.15 -18.61
C GLY A 669 1.82 10.71 -19.95
N ALA A 670 1.79 9.41 -20.25
CA ALA A 670 1.24 8.90 -21.52
C ALA A 670 -0.30 8.90 -21.59
N GLY A 671 -1.01 9.22 -20.49
CA GLY A 671 -2.47 9.14 -20.42
C GLY A 671 -3.22 10.11 -21.33
N ASN A 672 -2.57 11.19 -21.78
CA ASN A 672 -3.14 12.12 -22.77
C ASN A 672 -3.07 11.61 -24.20
N ASP A 673 -2.20 10.64 -24.48
CA ASP A 673 -1.95 10.16 -25.84
C ASP A 673 -2.94 9.05 -26.26
N ASP A 674 -3.83 8.62 -25.36
CA ASP A 674 -4.91 7.69 -25.73
C ASP A 674 -6.01 8.41 -26.54
N MET A 675 -5.80 8.43 -27.85
CA MET A 675 -6.71 9.06 -28.79
C MET A 675 -8.09 8.39 -28.85
N LEU A 676 -8.20 7.08 -28.58
CA LEU A 676 -9.46 6.34 -28.72
C LEU A 676 -10.38 6.59 -27.51
N LEU A 677 -9.81 6.70 -26.31
CA LEU A 677 -10.60 7.00 -25.12
C LEU A 677 -11.20 8.41 -25.15
N SER A 678 -10.59 9.37 -25.85
CA SER A 678 -11.14 10.74 -25.93
C SER A 678 -12.54 10.80 -26.56
N GLN A 679 -12.85 9.87 -27.48
CA GLN A 679 -14.15 9.82 -28.16
C GLN A 679 -15.23 9.10 -27.35
N ASN A 680 -14.85 8.18 -26.45
CA ASN A 680 -15.80 7.35 -25.67
C ASN A 680 -15.90 7.73 -24.18
N ARG A 681 -15.27 8.84 -23.77
CA ARG A 681 -15.14 9.28 -22.37
C ARG A 681 -16.47 9.47 -21.62
N GLU A 682 -17.57 9.71 -22.32
CA GLU A 682 -18.88 9.92 -21.69
C GLU A 682 -19.61 8.62 -21.31
N SER A 683 -19.27 7.48 -21.93
CA SER A 683 -20.03 6.23 -21.76
C SER A 683 -19.42 5.23 -20.75
N ALA A 684 -18.12 5.32 -20.46
CA ALA A 684 -17.45 4.35 -19.59
C ALA A 684 -17.30 4.86 -18.14
N LYS A 685 -18.32 4.63 -17.30
CA LYS A 685 -18.24 4.81 -15.83
C LYS A 685 -17.37 3.74 -15.12
N GLY A 686 -16.66 2.89 -15.87
CA GLY A 686 -15.78 1.87 -15.30
C GLY A 686 -14.42 2.42 -14.86
N GLU A 687 -13.94 1.98 -13.70
CA GLU A 687 -12.59 2.24 -13.17
C GLU A 687 -11.54 1.44 -13.94
N PHE A 688 -11.29 1.79 -15.19
CA PHE A 688 -10.13 1.22 -15.89
C PHE A 688 -8.82 1.79 -15.33
N PRO A 689 -7.75 0.98 -15.25
CA PRO A 689 -6.43 1.45 -14.85
C PRO A 689 -5.92 2.46 -15.89
N LYS A 690 -6.10 3.74 -15.60
CA LYS A 690 -5.63 4.86 -16.44
C LYS A 690 -4.11 5.05 -16.29
N ALA A 691 -3.48 5.77 -17.20
CA ALA A 691 -2.16 6.36 -16.96
C ALA A 691 -2.33 7.82 -16.51
N CYS A 692 -1.37 8.36 -15.78
CA CYS A 692 -1.31 9.77 -15.47
C CYS A 692 -1.19 10.59 -16.76
N ILE A 693 -1.86 11.73 -16.75
CA ILE A 693 -1.87 12.71 -17.85
C ILE A 693 -0.54 13.47 -17.92
N ARG A 694 0.08 13.74 -16.76
CA ARG A 694 1.38 14.40 -16.66
C ARG A 694 2.39 13.43 -16.09
N ALA A 695 3.65 13.58 -16.50
CA ALA A 695 4.75 12.82 -15.91
C ALA A 695 4.96 13.28 -14.47
N GLU A 696 5.01 12.31 -13.54
CA GLU A 696 5.33 12.60 -12.15
C GLU A 696 6.83 12.89 -11.97
N PRO A 697 7.25 13.77 -11.04
CA PRO A 697 8.64 14.16 -10.86
C PRO A 697 9.60 12.99 -10.63
N PHE A 698 9.19 11.98 -9.86
CA PHE A 698 10.03 10.81 -9.57
C PHE A 698 10.32 9.97 -10.82
N VAL A 699 9.41 9.94 -11.81
CA VAL A 699 9.65 9.27 -13.08
C VAL A 699 10.78 9.96 -13.84
N VAL A 700 10.81 11.30 -13.82
CA VAL A 700 11.90 12.07 -14.43
C VAL A 700 13.24 11.79 -13.74
N ILE A 701 13.24 11.64 -12.40
CA ILE A 701 14.44 11.27 -11.64
C ILE A 701 14.95 9.88 -12.06
N ILE A 702 14.05 8.89 -12.19
CA ILE A 702 14.41 7.54 -12.67
C ILE A 702 15.00 7.61 -14.07
N LEU A 703 14.38 8.36 -14.99
CA LEU A 703 14.87 8.51 -16.35
C LEU A 703 16.23 9.22 -16.41
N ASN A 704 16.43 10.25 -15.60
CA ASN A 704 17.73 10.90 -15.47
C ASN A 704 18.79 9.90 -14.99
N ALA A 705 18.51 9.14 -13.92
CA ALA A 705 19.45 8.13 -13.41
C ALA A 705 19.79 7.08 -14.49
N LEU A 706 18.79 6.57 -15.23
CA LEU A 706 19.02 5.61 -16.31
C LEU A 706 19.81 6.20 -17.49
N CYS A 707 19.57 7.47 -17.86
CA CYS A 707 20.26 8.09 -18.99
C CYS A 707 21.71 8.49 -18.66
N PHE A 708 21.94 9.00 -17.45
CA PHE A 708 23.23 9.60 -17.10
C PHE A 708 24.13 8.66 -16.33
N SER A 709 23.60 7.78 -15.49
CA SER A 709 24.43 6.94 -14.62
C SER A 709 24.73 5.57 -15.22
N THR A 710 24.16 5.25 -16.38
CA THR A 710 24.29 3.90 -16.96
C THR A 710 24.35 3.93 -18.50
N PRO A 711 25.07 2.98 -19.13
CA PRO A 711 25.04 2.79 -20.59
C PRO A 711 23.76 2.03 -21.04
N PHE A 712 22.61 2.24 -20.37
CA PHE A 712 21.41 1.44 -20.54
C PHE A 712 20.94 1.35 -22.00
N VAL A 713 20.96 2.46 -22.74
CA VAL A 713 20.54 2.49 -24.17
C VAL A 713 21.37 1.52 -25.01
N GLN A 714 22.68 1.46 -24.79
CA GLN A 714 23.59 0.58 -25.52
C GLN A 714 23.38 -0.87 -25.10
N CYS A 715 23.29 -1.14 -23.80
CA CYS A 715 23.07 -2.49 -23.27
C CYS A 715 21.72 -3.05 -23.71
N ALA A 716 20.63 -2.29 -23.54
CA ALA A 716 19.28 -2.71 -23.94
C ALA A 716 19.23 -2.99 -25.45
N TRP A 717 19.79 -2.11 -26.27
CA TRP A 717 19.86 -2.32 -27.72
C TRP A 717 20.68 -3.55 -28.10
N GLY A 718 21.83 -3.76 -27.45
CA GLY A 718 22.67 -4.94 -27.64
C GLY A 718 21.92 -6.24 -27.32
N ILE A 719 21.17 -6.26 -26.21
CA ILE A 719 20.37 -7.43 -25.80
C ILE A 719 19.22 -7.69 -26.79
N MET A 720 18.52 -6.64 -27.22
CA MET A 720 17.45 -6.77 -28.23
C MET A 720 17.93 -7.38 -29.56
N GLN A 721 19.22 -7.24 -29.89
CA GLN A 721 19.81 -7.84 -31.09
C GLN A 721 20.44 -9.22 -30.88
N SER A 722 21.04 -9.45 -29.71
CA SER A 722 21.84 -10.64 -29.44
C SER A 722 21.03 -11.77 -28.84
N ASP A 723 20.02 -11.47 -28.00
CA ASP A 723 19.17 -12.48 -27.41
C ASP A 723 18.06 -12.88 -28.40
N ARG A 724 18.18 -14.09 -28.95
CA ARG A 724 17.25 -14.65 -29.95
C ARG A 724 15.80 -14.70 -29.44
N ARG A 725 15.58 -14.94 -28.13
CA ARG A 725 14.24 -15.04 -27.56
C ARG A 725 13.59 -13.66 -27.51
N ILE A 726 14.32 -12.68 -27.00
CA ILE A 726 13.86 -11.29 -26.93
C ILE A 726 13.65 -10.71 -28.32
N ALA A 727 14.57 -10.96 -29.26
CA ALA A 727 14.40 -10.58 -30.65
C ALA A 727 13.10 -11.19 -31.22
N SER A 728 12.87 -12.49 -31.02
CA SER A 728 11.63 -13.16 -31.47
C SER A 728 10.37 -12.56 -30.86
N GLN A 729 10.37 -12.20 -29.58
CA GLN A 729 9.24 -11.54 -28.92
C GLN A 729 8.99 -10.14 -29.50
N ILE A 730 10.05 -9.35 -29.73
CA ILE A 730 9.92 -8.03 -30.34
C ILE A 730 9.39 -8.15 -31.78
N HIS A 731 9.89 -9.13 -32.53
CA HIS A 731 9.41 -9.41 -33.88
C HIS A 731 7.93 -9.82 -33.90
N SER A 732 7.47 -10.67 -32.97
CA SER A 732 6.05 -11.04 -32.89
C SER A 732 5.13 -9.86 -32.52
N ILE A 733 5.65 -8.87 -31.78
CA ILE A 733 4.94 -7.61 -31.46
C ILE A 733 4.92 -6.64 -32.66
N VAL A 734 5.91 -6.70 -33.55
CA VAL A 734 6.10 -5.72 -34.63
C VAL A 734 5.60 -6.22 -35.99
N GLU A 735 5.67 -7.52 -36.26
CA GLU A 735 5.34 -8.11 -37.57
C GLU A 735 3.83 -8.20 -37.79
N MET A 736 3.39 -8.01 -39.03
CA MET A 736 1.97 -7.81 -39.36
C MET A 736 1.15 -9.10 -39.40
N ASP A 737 1.80 -10.21 -39.76
CA ASP A 737 1.10 -11.43 -40.17
C ASP A 737 0.98 -12.47 -39.04
N GLU A 738 1.74 -12.31 -37.96
CA GLU A 738 1.87 -13.29 -36.87
C GLU A 738 1.37 -12.79 -35.50
N GLY A 739 0.90 -11.54 -35.44
CA GLY A 739 0.56 -10.87 -34.20
C GLY A 739 -0.68 -11.44 -33.49
N LYS A 740 -0.49 -12.22 -32.43
CA LYS A 740 -1.60 -12.74 -31.59
C LYS A 740 -2.37 -11.66 -30.82
N SER A 741 -1.78 -10.48 -30.59
CA SER A 741 -2.38 -9.40 -29.80
C SER A 741 -2.11 -8.01 -30.40
N PHE A 742 -3.10 -7.11 -30.32
CA PHE A 742 -2.93 -5.70 -30.67
C PHE A 742 -1.92 -5.03 -29.72
N ILE A 743 -1.07 -4.13 -30.22
CA ILE A 743 -0.06 -3.41 -29.41
C ILE A 743 -0.74 -2.62 -28.30
N ARG A 744 -1.91 -2.04 -28.58
CA ARG A 744 -2.74 -1.32 -27.60
C ARG A 744 -3.27 -2.20 -26.48
N CYS A 745 -3.40 -3.51 -26.69
CA CYS A 745 -3.85 -4.47 -25.68
C CYS A 745 -2.72 -5.07 -24.87
N LEU A 746 -1.47 -4.73 -25.15
CA LEU A 746 -0.35 -5.28 -24.39
C LEU A 746 -0.55 -4.93 -22.92
N ASP A 747 -0.82 -5.96 -22.14
CA ASP A 747 -0.97 -5.90 -20.71
C ASP A 747 0.26 -6.52 -20.08
N MET A 748 0.90 -5.79 -19.17
CA MET A 748 2.01 -6.32 -18.41
C MET A 748 1.47 -7.23 -17.31
N GLN A 749 0.79 -8.33 -17.63
CA GLN A 749 0.34 -9.24 -16.57
C GLN A 749 1.55 -9.83 -15.86
N THR A 750 1.75 -9.42 -14.62
CA THR A 750 2.77 -10.02 -13.77
C THR A 750 2.11 -11.09 -12.91
N GLY A 751 2.15 -12.33 -13.39
CA GLY A 751 1.98 -13.48 -12.50
C GLY A 751 3.23 -13.65 -11.63
N LEU A 752 3.08 -14.07 -10.37
CA LEU A 752 4.22 -14.49 -9.55
C LEU A 752 4.85 -15.80 -10.08
N THR A 753 4.10 -16.54 -10.90
CA THR A 753 4.48 -17.77 -11.66
C THR A 753 5.80 -17.61 -12.41
N GLY A 754 6.11 -16.40 -12.87
CA GLY A 754 7.35 -16.08 -13.58
C GLY A 754 8.58 -15.86 -12.69
N ILE A 755 8.45 -15.97 -11.36
CA ILE A 755 9.58 -15.77 -10.43
C ILE A 755 10.67 -16.83 -10.63
N SER A 756 10.29 -18.08 -10.92
CA SER A 756 11.24 -19.19 -11.10
C SER A 756 11.57 -19.51 -12.57
N SER A 757 10.70 -19.15 -13.54
CA SER A 757 10.87 -19.55 -14.95
C SER A 757 11.72 -18.60 -15.80
N GLY A 758 12.36 -17.59 -15.21
CA GLY A 758 13.53 -16.89 -15.77
C GLY A 758 13.29 -15.88 -16.89
N ILE A 759 12.24 -16.00 -17.72
CA ILE A 759 11.88 -15.05 -18.79
C ILE A 759 10.36 -15.09 -19.03
N SER A 760 9.70 -13.93 -19.09
CA SER A 760 8.29 -13.79 -19.46
C SER A 760 8.11 -13.54 -20.96
N ASP A 761 6.94 -13.87 -21.53
CA ASP A 761 6.63 -13.62 -22.95
C ASP A 761 6.61 -12.13 -23.33
N LEU A 762 6.59 -11.25 -22.33
CA LEU A 762 6.49 -9.80 -22.48
C LEU A 762 7.78 -9.07 -22.11
N ASP A 763 8.86 -9.78 -21.76
CA ASP A 763 10.14 -9.16 -21.42
C ASP A 763 10.68 -8.33 -22.58
N GLY A 764 10.51 -8.79 -23.82
CA GLY A 764 10.86 -8.03 -25.01
C GLY A 764 10.05 -6.74 -25.18
N ALA A 765 8.76 -6.75 -24.83
CA ALA A 765 7.92 -5.55 -24.87
C ALA A 765 8.37 -4.51 -23.82
N ALA A 766 8.63 -4.98 -22.60
CA ALA A 766 9.11 -4.15 -21.49
C ALA A 766 10.48 -3.53 -21.81
N LEU A 767 11.41 -4.34 -22.34
CA LEU A 767 12.74 -3.87 -22.73
C LEU A 767 12.66 -2.85 -23.87
N LEU A 768 11.83 -3.10 -24.90
CA LEU A 768 11.59 -2.16 -25.99
C LEU A 768 10.98 -0.84 -25.50
N PHE A 769 10.03 -0.91 -24.57
CA PHE A 769 9.43 0.28 -23.97
C PHE A 769 10.47 1.10 -23.21
N MET A 770 11.20 0.49 -22.28
CA MET A 770 12.24 1.19 -21.52
C MET A 770 13.32 1.74 -22.45
N PHE A 771 13.75 0.99 -23.45
CA PHE A 771 14.68 1.46 -24.47
C PHE A 771 14.15 2.72 -25.19
N ALA A 772 12.89 2.72 -25.65
CA ALA A 772 12.31 3.85 -26.35
C ALA A 772 12.19 5.10 -25.45
N VAL A 773 11.79 4.92 -24.18
CA VAL A 773 11.69 6.05 -23.24
C VAL A 773 13.06 6.62 -22.91
N VAL A 774 14.03 5.78 -22.55
CA VAL A 774 15.38 6.22 -22.18
C VAL A 774 16.09 6.81 -23.40
N LEU A 775 15.89 6.26 -24.61
CA LEU A 775 16.42 6.84 -25.84
C LEU A 775 15.84 8.23 -26.12
N SER A 776 14.52 8.42 -26.05
CA SER A 776 13.91 9.74 -26.23
C SER A 776 14.45 10.74 -25.21
N HIS A 777 14.53 10.34 -23.94
CA HIS A 777 15.08 11.20 -22.88
C HIS A 777 16.57 11.53 -23.09
N THR A 778 17.35 10.58 -23.59
CA THR A 778 18.76 10.80 -23.96
C THR A 778 18.89 11.73 -25.16
N LEU A 779 17.99 11.67 -26.15
CA LEU A 779 18.05 12.52 -27.34
C LEU A 779 17.74 13.99 -27.07
N ILE A 780 17.06 14.29 -25.96
CA ILE A 780 16.81 15.66 -25.49
C ILE A 780 18.13 16.33 -25.09
N ILE A 781 19.02 15.57 -24.45
CA ILE A 781 20.26 16.07 -23.86
C ILE A 781 21.46 15.98 -24.81
N THR A 782 21.47 15.01 -25.72
CA THR A 782 22.56 14.85 -26.68
C THR A 782 22.50 15.93 -27.75
N ASP A 783 23.64 16.52 -28.08
CA ASP A 783 23.73 17.49 -29.16
C ASP A 783 23.97 16.82 -30.53
N ASP A 784 23.99 17.63 -31.59
CA ASP A 784 24.18 17.12 -32.96
C ASP A 784 25.63 16.64 -33.18
N VAL A 785 26.61 17.16 -32.42
CA VAL A 785 28.01 16.71 -32.52
C VAL A 785 28.16 15.32 -31.93
N GLU A 786 27.53 15.04 -30.80
CA GLU A 786 27.54 13.74 -30.16
C GLU A 786 26.90 12.66 -31.03
N ILE A 787 25.75 12.97 -31.63
CA ILE A 787 25.06 12.03 -32.53
C ILE A 787 25.83 11.82 -33.83
N HIS A 788 26.33 12.90 -34.44
CA HIS A 788 26.88 12.80 -35.79
C HIS A 788 28.38 12.55 -35.85
N ASP A 789 29.14 13.01 -34.88
CA ASP A 789 30.60 12.96 -34.91
C ASP A 789 31.16 12.03 -33.83
N MET A 790 30.44 11.84 -32.71
CA MET A 790 30.85 10.91 -31.63
C MET A 790 30.07 9.58 -31.60
N ASP A 791 29.10 9.38 -32.50
CA ASP A 791 28.27 8.16 -32.58
C ASP A 791 27.56 7.80 -31.25
N ARG A 792 27.09 8.83 -30.51
CA ARG A 792 26.35 8.69 -29.25
C ARG A 792 24.88 9.11 -29.36
N PRO A 793 23.94 8.44 -28.66
CA PRO A 793 24.16 7.33 -27.74
C PRO A 793 24.42 5.99 -28.46
N LEU A 794 24.09 5.91 -29.75
CA LEU A 794 24.32 4.75 -30.61
C LEU A 794 24.94 5.17 -31.94
N PRO A 795 25.77 4.30 -32.56
CA PRO A 795 26.28 4.57 -33.91
C PRO A 795 25.17 4.77 -34.94
N LYS A 796 25.40 5.64 -35.93
CA LYS A 796 24.37 5.96 -36.96
C LYS A 796 23.76 4.73 -37.63
N HIS A 797 24.55 3.70 -37.90
CA HIS A 797 24.05 2.48 -38.53
C HIS A 797 23.09 1.70 -37.62
N GLN A 798 23.29 1.76 -36.30
CA GLN A 798 22.38 1.21 -35.31
C GLN A 798 21.12 2.08 -35.17
N LEU A 799 21.26 3.41 -35.16
CA LEU A 799 20.11 4.33 -35.18
C LEU A 799 19.19 4.08 -36.39
N ARG A 800 19.75 3.75 -37.56
CA ARG A 800 18.95 3.35 -38.74
C ARG A 800 18.10 2.10 -38.50
N ARG A 801 18.65 1.10 -37.81
CA ARG A 801 17.92 -0.13 -37.44
C ARG A 801 16.83 0.17 -36.40
N VAL A 802 17.13 1.03 -35.41
CA VAL A 802 16.13 1.53 -34.45
C VAL A 802 14.98 2.21 -35.19
N ILE A 803 15.27 3.11 -36.12
CA ILE A 803 14.26 3.81 -36.94
C ILE A 803 13.38 2.80 -37.70
N GLN A 804 13.96 1.76 -38.29
CA GLN A 804 13.19 0.73 -39.00
C GLN A 804 12.27 -0.06 -38.05
N LEU A 805 12.78 -0.44 -36.88
CA LEU A 805 12.02 -1.18 -35.87
C LEU A 805 10.84 -0.34 -35.36
N LEU A 806 11.09 0.89 -34.90
CA LEU A 806 10.06 1.79 -34.38
C LEU A 806 9.07 2.19 -35.48
N LYS A 807 9.51 2.34 -36.74
CA LYS A 807 8.62 2.58 -37.88
C LYS A 807 7.60 1.44 -38.05
N LYS A 808 8.06 0.18 -38.03
CA LYS A 808 7.16 -0.98 -38.16
C LYS A 808 6.18 -1.05 -36.99
N LEU A 809 6.66 -0.84 -35.77
CA LEU A 809 5.84 -0.81 -34.55
C LEU A 809 4.73 0.25 -34.63
N LEU A 810 5.10 1.48 -34.97
CA LEU A 810 4.16 2.61 -35.06
C LEU A 810 3.17 2.43 -36.22
N TYR A 811 3.61 1.85 -37.34
CA TYR A 811 2.70 1.51 -38.43
C TYR A 811 1.64 0.51 -38.00
N ARG A 812 2.03 -0.58 -37.34
CA ARG A 812 1.10 -1.57 -36.81
C ARG A 812 0.12 -0.93 -35.82
N ALA A 813 0.63 -0.19 -34.84
CA ALA A 813 -0.18 0.45 -33.81
C ALA A 813 -1.15 1.55 -34.30
N CYS A 814 -0.73 2.33 -35.31
CA CYS A 814 -1.47 3.50 -35.79
C CYS A 814 -2.30 3.25 -37.05
N CYS A 815 -2.04 2.18 -37.81
CA CYS A 815 -2.72 1.91 -39.07
C CYS A 815 -3.46 0.57 -39.10
N ILE A 816 -2.93 -0.45 -38.42
CA ILE A 816 -3.55 -1.79 -38.41
C ILE A 816 -4.47 -1.89 -37.21
N ASP A 817 -3.91 -1.76 -36.01
CA ASP A 817 -4.64 -1.96 -34.75
C ASP A 817 -5.79 -0.96 -34.57
N SER A 818 -5.65 0.25 -35.11
CA SER A 818 -6.67 1.31 -35.00
C SER A 818 -7.95 1.04 -35.79
N THR A 819 -7.93 0.09 -36.74
CA THR A 819 -9.12 -0.26 -37.51
C THR A 819 -10.10 -1.13 -36.71
N SER A 820 -9.62 -1.77 -35.64
CA SER A 820 -10.43 -2.62 -34.78
C SER A 820 -11.06 -1.81 -33.64
N LEU A 821 -12.28 -1.30 -33.87
CA LEU A 821 -13.00 -0.42 -32.94
C LEU A 821 -13.44 -1.08 -31.61
N SER A 822 -13.39 -2.42 -31.50
CA SER A 822 -13.87 -3.16 -30.31
C SER A 822 -12.81 -3.40 -29.24
N VAL A 823 -11.61 -2.87 -29.42
CA VAL A 823 -10.42 -3.34 -28.70
C VAL A 823 -10.14 -2.47 -27.47
N HIS A 824 -10.13 -3.10 -26.28
CA HIS A 824 -9.76 -2.44 -25.04
C HIS A 824 -8.30 -1.96 -25.07
N SER A 825 -8.05 -0.67 -24.75
CA SER A 825 -6.71 -0.14 -24.58
C SER A 825 -6.18 -0.41 -23.17
N ASN A 826 -4.96 -0.93 -23.10
CA ASN A 826 -4.19 -1.04 -21.87
C ASN A 826 -3.21 0.14 -21.78
N TYR A 827 -2.98 0.66 -20.57
CA TYR A 827 -2.07 1.77 -20.31
C TYR A 827 -0.64 1.49 -20.83
N PHE A 828 -0.16 0.24 -20.74
CA PHE A 828 1.19 -0.11 -21.15
C PHE A 828 1.36 -0.03 -22.67
N GLY A 829 0.45 -0.63 -23.43
CA GLY A 829 0.42 -0.54 -24.89
C GLY A 829 0.39 0.90 -25.39
N VAL A 830 -0.45 1.75 -24.81
CA VAL A 830 -0.53 3.18 -25.14
C VAL A 830 0.79 3.90 -24.82
N ALA A 831 1.38 3.62 -23.66
CA ALA A 831 2.66 4.20 -23.26
C ALA A 831 3.79 3.80 -24.22
N LEU A 832 3.83 2.55 -24.68
CA LEU A 832 4.81 2.07 -25.66
C LEU A 832 4.69 2.81 -27.00
N ILE A 833 3.48 3.02 -27.49
CA ILE A 833 3.24 3.77 -28.74
C ILE A 833 3.67 5.23 -28.57
N SER A 834 3.30 5.87 -27.45
CA SER A 834 3.69 7.25 -27.14
C SER A 834 5.21 7.41 -27.05
N ALA A 835 5.89 6.54 -26.28
CA ALA A 835 7.35 6.56 -26.13
C ALA A 835 8.07 6.35 -27.47
N SER A 836 7.65 5.35 -28.24
CA SER A 836 8.20 5.08 -29.57
C SER A 836 8.00 6.25 -30.53
N SER A 837 6.84 6.91 -30.47
CA SER A 837 6.51 8.06 -31.29
C SER A 837 7.36 9.29 -30.92
N ARG A 838 7.63 9.51 -29.62
CA ARG A 838 8.52 10.58 -29.15
C ARG A 838 9.95 10.33 -29.59
N ALA A 839 10.49 9.14 -29.34
CA ALA A 839 11.84 8.77 -29.80
C ALA A 839 12.02 8.95 -31.32
N MET A 840 11.03 8.52 -32.12
CA MET A 840 11.06 8.72 -33.57
C MET A 840 10.97 10.19 -33.99
N ARG A 841 10.18 11.02 -33.29
CA ARG A 841 10.08 12.46 -33.54
C ARG A 841 11.41 13.16 -33.23
N ASP A 842 12.03 12.84 -32.11
CA ASP A 842 13.31 13.41 -31.70
C ASP A 842 14.41 13.05 -32.70
N LEU A 843 14.48 11.78 -33.13
CA LEU A 843 15.41 11.35 -34.18
C LEU A 843 15.12 12.02 -35.53
N TYR A 844 13.85 12.21 -35.89
CA TYR A 844 13.47 12.88 -37.14
C TYR A 844 13.88 14.36 -37.14
N ASP A 845 13.65 15.06 -36.03
CA ASP A 845 14.03 16.46 -35.85
C ASP A 845 15.55 16.65 -35.99
N ARG A 846 16.33 15.78 -35.34
CA ARG A 846 17.80 15.74 -35.51
C ARG A 846 18.19 15.44 -36.95
N SER A 847 17.56 14.44 -37.57
CA SER A 847 17.82 14.07 -38.96
C SER A 847 17.45 15.17 -39.96
N SER A 848 16.56 16.10 -39.60
CA SER A 848 16.20 17.24 -40.44
C SER A 848 17.28 18.33 -40.47
N ARG A 849 18.06 18.44 -39.38
CA ARG A 849 19.20 19.36 -39.26
C ARG A 849 20.44 18.81 -39.96
N ARG A 850 20.77 17.54 -39.68
CA ARG A 850 21.85 16.81 -40.36
C ARG A 850 21.37 15.38 -40.61
N PRO A 851 21.45 14.84 -41.83
CA PRO A 851 20.81 13.57 -42.16
C PRO A 851 21.44 12.40 -41.40
N ILE A 852 20.64 11.71 -40.58
CA ILE A 852 21.02 10.44 -39.93
C ILE A 852 20.89 9.29 -40.95
N CYS A 853 19.84 9.36 -41.77
CA CYS A 853 19.50 8.36 -42.77
C CYS A 853 18.81 8.99 -44.00
N VAL A 854 18.61 8.18 -45.04
CA VAL A 854 17.94 8.63 -46.27
C VAL A 854 16.44 8.91 -46.00
N PRO A 855 15.83 9.96 -46.59
CA PRO A 855 14.43 10.30 -46.38
C PRO A 855 13.45 9.13 -46.59
N LYS A 856 13.75 8.25 -47.57
CA LYS A 856 12.96 7.05 -47.87
C LYS A 856 12.83 6.09 -46.67
N LEU A 857 13.78 6.10 -45.74
CA LEU A 857 13.75 5.23 -44.56
C LEU A 857 12.63 5.62 -43.59
N TRP A 858 12.30 6.91 -43.49
CA TRP A 858 11.23 7.43 -42.64
C TRP A 858 9.84 7.11 -43.20
N LEU A 859 9.72 7.13 -44.53
CA LEU A 859 8.43 7.04 -45.21
C LEU A 859 7.91 5.59 -45.29
N LEU A 860 6.59 5.45 -45.19
CA LEU A 860 5.87 4.25 -45.60
C LEU A 860 5.29 4.46 -47.00
N PRO A 861 5.60 3.57 -47.97
CA PRO A 861 5.04 3.69 -49.31
C PRO A 861 3.52 3.56 -49.24
N ASN A 862 2.83 4.35 -50.06
CA ASN A 862 1.37 4.29 -50.26
C ASN A 862 0.47 4.52 -49.02
N LEU A 863 1.07 4.87 -47.88
CA LEU A 863 0.35 5.30 -46.69
C LEU A 863 -0.53 6.52 -46.97
N LEU A 864 -1.80 6.44 -46.55
CA LEU A 864 -2.91 7.39 -46.78
C LEU A 864 -3.35 7.61 -48.22
N GLU A 865 -2.72 6.96 -49.21
CA GLU A 865 -3.07 7.21 -50.62
C GLU A 865 -4.48 6.71 -50.96
N LYS A 866 -4.82 5.50 -50.49
CA LYS A 866 -6.16 4.93 -50.63
C LYS A 866 -7.20 5.76 -49.88
N ASP A 867 -6.89 6.19 -48.66
CA ASP A 867 -7.83 6.95 -47.85
C ASP A 867 -8.09 8.34 -48.44
N LEU A 868 -7.03 9.04 -48.87
CA LEU A 868 -7.15 10.30 -49.61
C LEU A 868 -7.97 10.19 -50.89
N SER A 869 -7.88 9.05 -51.60
CA SER A 869 -8.67 8.81 -52.82
C SER A 869 -10.14 8.51 -52.55
N LYS A 870 -10.48 8.07 -51.33
CA LYS A 870 -11.87 7.80 -50.92
C LYS A 870 -12.60 9.04 -50.41
N CYS A 871 -11.86 10.06 -49.96
CA CYS A 871 -12.44 11.29 -49.43
C CYS A 871 -13.02 12.19 -50.53
N ASN A 872 -14.31 12.53 -50.40
CA ASN A 872 -15.05 13.36 -51.33
C ASN A 872 -15.56 14.67 -50.71
N CYS A 873 -15.66 14.78 -49.38
CA CYS A 873 -16.16 15.96 -48.69
C CYS A 873 -15.16 16.54 -47.66
N HIS A 874 -15.35 17.79 -47.25
CA HIS A 874 -14.47 18.47 -46.29
C HIS A 874 -14.36 17.70 -44.96
N ALA A 875 -15.50 17.22 -44.44
CA ALA A 875 -15.58 16.49 -43.19
C ALA A 875 -14.71 15.22 -43.20
N GLU A 876 -14.68 14.48 -44.31
CA GLU A 876 -13.84 13.28 -44.46
C GLU A 876 -12.35 13.64 -44.48
N TYR A 877 -11.94 14.70 -45.19
CA TYR A 877 -10.55 15.16 -45.18
C TYR A 877 -10.11 15.66 -43.80
N VAL A 878 -10.99 16.35 -43.06
CA VAL A 878 -10.72 16.77 -41.67
C VAL A 878 -10.65 15.56 -40.74
N ALA A 879 -11.52 14.56 -40.93
CA ALA A 879 -11.49 13.32 -40.17
C ALA A 879 -10.15 12.58 -40.37
N LEU A 880 -9.54 12.65 -41.57
CA LEU A 880 -8.20 12.11 -41.78
C LEU A 880 -7.14 12.76 -40.87
N LEU A 881 -7.22 14.06 -40.56
CA LEU A 881 -6.29 14.69 -39.62
C LEU A 881 -6.39 14.12 -38.20
N SER A 882 -7.54 13.56 -37.84
CA SER A 882 -7.73 12.86 -36.56
C SER A 882 -7.19 11.43 -36.57
N THR A 883 -6.73 10.91 -37.71
CA THR A 883 -6.16 9.56 -37.76
C THR A 883 -4.91 9.47 -36.88
N PRO A 884 -4.74 8.34 -36.16
CA PRO A 884 -3.60 8.13 -35.27
C PRO A 884 -2.24 8.39 -35.92
N VAL A 885 -2.10 8.00 -37.19
CA VAL A 885 -0.84 8.10 -37.91
C VAL A 885 -0.41 9.55 -38.17
N LEU A 886 -1.35 10.45 -38.48
CA LEU A 886 -1.03 11.86 -38.73
C LEU A 886 -0.76 12.65 -37.43
N ARG A 887 -1.40 12.26 -36.33
CA ARG A 887 -1.21 12.93 -35.03
C ARG A 887 0.07 12.50 -34.33
N MET A 888 0.33 11.19 -34.29
CA MET A 888 1.49 10.65 -33.58
C MET A 888 2.74 10.67 -34.46
N CYS A 889 2.61 10.21 -35.70
CA CYS A 889 3.74 9.87 -36.55
C CYS A 889 3.67 10.51 -37.94
N PRO A 890 3.52 11.85 -38.06
CA PRO A 890 3.38 12.53 -39.34
C PRO A 890 4.58 12.33 -40.28
N PHE A 891 5.77 12.03 -39.72
CA PHE A 891 6.99 11.72 -40.46
C PHE A 891 6.92 10.40 -41.25
N LEU A 892 5.96 9.52 -40.96
CA LEU A 892 5.72 8.31 -41.74
C LEU A 892 5.03 8.61 -43.08
N VAL A 893 4.33 9.74 -43.16
CA VAL A 893 3.60 10.20 -44.34
C VAL A 893 4.46 11.19 -45.10
N SER A 894 4.59 10.97 -46.41
CA SER A 894 5.37 11.88 -47.26
C SER A 894 4.85 13.31 -47.18
N PHE A 895 5.76 14.28 -47.15
CA PHE A 895 5.41 15.70 -47.11
C PHE A 895 4.45 16.06 -48.25
N LYS A 896 4.69 15.55 -49.47
CA LYS A 896 3.80 15.73 -50.63
C LYS A 896 2.35 15.30 -50.35
N ARG A 897 2.14 14.18 -49.63
CA ARG A 897 0.80 13.71 -49.28
C ARG A 897 0.16 14.55 -48.18
N ARG A 898 0.92 14.94 -47.16
CA ARG A 898 0.43 15.85 -46.11
C ARG A 898 0.02 17.21 -46.71
N LEU A 899 0.82 17.74 -47.64
CA LEU A 899 0.52 18.96 -48.37
C LEU A 899 -0.73 18.81 -49.24
N LYS A 900 -0.86 17.71 -49.98
CA LYS A 900 -2.06 17.43 -50.80
C LYS A 900 -3.32 17.31 -49.93
N LEU A 901 -3.24 16.67 -48.76
CA LEU A 901 -4.34 16.62 -47.79
C LEU A 901 -4.74 18.03 -47.36
N PHE A 902 -3.76 18.85 -46.98
CA PHE A 902 -3.98 20.24 -46.59
C PHE A 902 -4.62 21.08 -47.70
N GLU A 903 -4.10 20.99 -48.93
CA GLU A 903 -4.67 21.66 -50.10
C GLU A 903 -6.13 21.25 -50.32
N ARG A 904 -6.46 19.95 -50.18
CA ARG A 904 -7.84 19.45 -50.29
C ARG A 904 -8.75 20.00 -49.19
N ILE A 905 -8.27 20.10 -47.95
CA ILE A 905 -9.02 20.69 -46.84
C ILE A 905 -9.31 22.17 -47.11
N VAL A 906 -8.30 22.95 -47.52
CA VAL A 906 -8.45 24.39 -47.79
C VAL A 906 -9.38 24.63 -48.98
N THR A 907 -9.24 23.86 -50.05
CA THR A 907 -10.07 24.02 -51.26
C THR A 907 -11.53 23.64 -51.02
N THR A 908 -11.80 22.53 -50.33
CA THR A 908 -13.17 22.12 -49.97
C THR A 908 -13.83 23.08 -49.00
N ASN A 909 -13.11 23.55 -47.98
CA ASN A 909 -13.61 24.56 -47.04
C ASN A 909 -13.95 25.88 -47.75
N ARG A 910 -13.11 26.30 -48.70
CA ARG A 910 -13.38 27.50 -49.51
C ARG A 910 -14.67 27.33 -50.31
N VAL A 911 -14.95 26.15 -50.86
CA VAL A 911 -16.20 25.90 -51.60
C VAL A 911 -17.40 25.92 -50.68
N GLU A 912 -17.30 25.35 -49.47
CA GLU A 912 -18.37 25.39 -48.46
C GLU A 912 -18.65 26.84 -47.98
N ILE A 913 -17.61 27.60 -47.63
CA ILE A 913 -17.74 29.01 -47.19
C ILE A 913 -18.13 29.96 -48.33
N GLN A 914 -17.75 29.69 -49.58
CA GLN A 914 -18.16 30.53 -50.72
C GLN A 914 -19.55 30.14 -51.26
N GLY A 915 -20.05 28.96 -50.91
CA GLY A 915 -21.42 28.52 -51.17
C GLY A 915 -22.43 29.03 -50.13
N GLU A 916 -22.03 29.13 -48.85
CA GLU A 916 -22.84 29.70 -47.76
C GLU A 916 -22.21 30.98 -47.21
N LYS A 917 -22.92 32.12 -47.30
CA LYS A 917 -22.49 33.44 -46.79
C LYS A 917 -22.34 33.50 -45.25
N CYS A 918 -21.47 32.71 -44.62
CA CYS A 918 -21.24 32.78 -43.18
C CYS A 918 -19.75 32.77 -42.79
N LEU A 919 -19.34 33.82 -42.08
CA LEU A 919 -17.97 34.21 -41.73
C LEU A 919 -17.59 33.74 -40.31
N THR A 920 -17.17 32.48 -40.10
CA THR A 920 -16.75 32.10 -38.73
C THR A 920 -15.81 30.89 -38.56
N THR A 921 -14.70 30.71 -39.32
CA THR A 921 -13.80 29.55 -39.04
C THR A 921 -12.32 29.70 -39.41
N VAL A 922 -11.60 30.69 -38.86
CA VAL A 922 -10.14 30.87 -39.11
C VAL A 922 -9.24 30.25 -38.01
N ARG A 923 -9.78 29.76 -36.88
CA ARG A 923 -8.95 29.33 -35.73
C ARG A 923 -8.24 27.97 -35.84
N ALA A 924 -8.49 27.15 -36.87
CA ALA A 924 -7.87 25.82 -36.99
C ALA A 924 -6.45 25.81 -37.63
N PHE A 925 -5.95 26.97 -38.08
CA PHE A 925 -4.76 27.05 -38.95
C PHE A 925 -3.39 26.82 -38.28
N ASN A 926 -3.28 26.89 -36.94
CA ASN A 926 -1.97 26.90 -36.28
C ASN A 926 -1.41 25.54 -35.82
N ILE A 927 -2.10 24.42 -36.08
CA ILE A 927 -1.68 23.07 -35.59
C ILE A 927 -0.91 22.26 -36.66
N LEU A 928 -0.81 22.75 -37.90
CA LEU A 928 -0.33 21.99 -39.07
C LEU A 928 1.13 22.25 -39.49
N PHE A 929 1.78 23.27 -38.95
CA PHE A 929 3.23 23.50 -39.06
C PHE A 929 3.92 22.90 -37.84
#